data_AF-A0A970TYG3-F1
#
_entry.id   AF-A0A970TYG3-F1
#
_cell.length_a   1.000
_cell.length_b   1.000
_cell.length_c   1.000
_cell.angle_alpha   90.00
_cell.angle_beta   90.00
_cell.angle_gamma   90.00
#
_symmetry.space_group_name_H-M   'P 1'
#
loop_
_entity.id
_entity.type
_entity.pdbx_description
1 polymer ?
#
loop_
_entity_poly.entity_id
_entity_poly.type
_entity_poly.pdbx_seq_one_letter_code
_entity_poly.pdbx_strand_id
1 'polypeptide(L)'
;MNASYYFSLLLCAVLSLSAFSENSTPPTVKEKPGITEISEVPWVPSPPASTPKIVYGDDDRIDLYEESDPERARLAYATCAFIDISRMSKKQDGSWRLDSPSAHIRNGFPPCDGEPIANQPAASYCSGFLAGYDIVVTAGHCYNASYFSNTVIVFGFHMMNETTAQLSFREDQVYHGVEIISHFGTGTRDHCVLRLDRPVTASGVQPVKLRRYGDIQLGEFLGVIGYPSGLPLKIAFGNTYVRSISNQDFFVANLDTFGGNSGSPVFNAETGYVEGILVRGGNDYVYGDGCFRSNVVGNDQDRGEDVTRSSIFASFVPDFSSSTGALGLNSTHFGCDDEIVITLMDMDLANFGITSVVVETTNNDREEVDLFEDMNMPGLFSGSIHTGTESVVPNSAILEVGHGDTVHVTYFDEEDDSGNPAQSEITAEIDCIPPMLANVRVSFLGTTQAQIEFNTDEIAKGIVHYGTSCDALSQQTPAENTTDHRIALNNLAAGKRYYFTVEAQDVAGNSSYNDNGGDCFNFVTYTQQNHFTEYFHTQNPVDIEYSQITFVPVDTADFYQACFERIEEFPVPLAGELIPLKDDSFHEVRLPNGITLPFYGIEYDRFFIGSNGYLSFREGSTDYNSVPSQHFSVPRISAAMCDLNPEARGEIYVTRLSDRYVVTFDHVPEYDWFDSYLPENSHSFQIELFYSGIIRINLRELTTDRLITGLSAGVGAPRIFTSVNTDSYRHCESLSYDGSCHSADIDEDWRISLSELLRVIQLFHSRTYSCNAATEDGYQPGPGNQDCFPHNSDYNTQDWKLSLSELLRLIQIYNATGYYASPDTEDGFAIVP
;
A
#
# COMPACT_ATOMS: atom_id res chain seq x y z
N MET A 1 -18.75 -45.90 64.38
CA MET A 1 -17.78 -46.99 64.64
C MET A 1 -16.42 -46.33 64.65
N ASN A 2 -15.84 -46.03 65.81
CA ASN A 2 -14.97 -46.92 66.61
C ASN A 2 -13.64 -47.23 65.89
N ALA A 3 -12.46 -47.11 66.51
CA ALA A 3 -12.09 -46.52 67.81
C ALA A 3 -10.57 -46.30 67.87
N SER A 4 -10.10 -45.48 68.82
CA SER A 4 -8.70 -45.11 69.03
C SER A 4 -7.83 -46.20 69.68
N TYR A 5 -6.53 -46.20 69.37
CA TYR A 5 -5.40 -46.66 70.18
C TYR A 5 -4.15 -45.88 69.72
N TYR A 6 -3.09 -45.55 70.48
CA TYR A 6 -2.77 -45.30 71.89
C TYR A 6 -1.22 -45.07 71.95
N PHE A 7 -0.69 -44.48 73.02
CA PHE A 7 0.73 -44.51 73.47
C PHE A 7 1.82 -43.52 72.93
N SER A 8 1.85 -42.33 73.55
CA SER A 8 2.91 -41.87 74.50
C SER A 8 4.42 -41.70 74.15
N LEU A 9 4.82 -40.41 74.11
CA LEU A 9 5.83 -39.71 74.96
C LEU A 9 7.34 -39.61 74.62
N LEU A 10 7.85 -38.37 74.86
CA LEU A 10 9.24 -37.87 75.06
C LEU A 10 10.06 -37.56 73.76
N LEU A 11 10.79 -36.44 73.61
CA LEU A 11 11.16 -35.34 74.54
C LEU A 11 11.42 -33.99 73.78
N CYS A 12 11.40 -32.86 74.52
CA CYS A 12 11.71 -31.44 74.19
C CYS A 12 12.91 -31.15 73.23
N ALA A 13 13.07 -29.98 72.57
CA ALA A 13 12.22 -28.77 72.36
C ALA A 13 12.90 -27.76 71.37
N VAL A 14 12.27 -26.58 71.17
CA VAL A 14 12.83 -25.22 70.90
C VAL A 14 12.48 -24.57 69.54
N LEU A 15 11.57 -23.56 69.60
CA LEU A 15 11.40 -22.33 68.76
C LEU A 15 11.21 -22.47 67.22
N SER A 16 10.43 -21.64 66.50
CA SER A 16 9.53 -20.53 66.86
C SER A 16 8.60 -20.16 65.67
N LEU A 17 7.40 -19.61 65.97
CA LEU A 17 6.49 -18.74 65.18
C LEU A 17 6.72 -18.62 63.63
N SER A 18 5.70 -18.69 62.77
CA SER A 18 4.32 -18.14 62.90
C SER A 18 3.36 -18.77 61.85
N ALA A 19 2.04 -18.51 61.97
CA ALA A 19 0.98 -19.16 61.19
C ALA A 19 -0.14 -18.16 60.76
N PHE A 20 -1.21 -18.73 60.17
CA PHE A 20 -2.52 -18.20 59.71
C PHE A 20 -2.58 -17.94 58.18
N SER A 21 -3.29 -18.71 57.33
CA SER A 21 -4.67 -19.26 57.31
C SER A 21 -5.76 -18.20 57.00
N GLU A 22 -6.91 -18.49 56.37
CA GLU A 22 -7.41 -19.72 55.72
C GLU A 22 -8.53 -19.40 54.69
N ASN A 23 -8.71 -20.29 53.71
CA ASN A 23 -9.84 -20.52 52.78
C ASN A 23 -11.13 -19.66 52.76
N SER A 24 -11.62 -19.35 51.56
CA SER A 24 -13.05 -19.53 51.20
C SER A 24 -13.26 -19.81 49.69
N THR A 25 -14.48 -20.26 49.33
CA THR A 25 -14.92 -20.90 48.07
C THR A 25 -15.07 -19.98 46.83
N PRO A 26 -15.23 -20.53 45.59
CA PRO A 26 -14.99 -19.78 44.35
C PRO A 26 -16.16 -18.88 43.92
N PRO A 27 -15.90 -17.76 43.22
CA PRO A 27 -16.93 -16.86 42.72
C PRO A 27 -17.44 -17.23 41.32
N THR A 28 -18.75 -17.03 41.16
CA THR A 28 -19.50 -17.01 39.89
C THR A 28 -19.10 -15.85 38.97
N VAL A 29 -19.52 -15.95 37.71
CA VAL A 29 -19.54 -14.87 36.70
C VAL A 29 -19.84 -13.51 37.34
N LYS A 30 -18.99 -12.52 37.05
CA LYS A 30 -19.25 -11.10 37.29
C LYS A 30 -18.98 -10.28 36.04
N GLU A 31 -19.81 -9.26 35.88
CA GLU A 31 -19.88 -8.37 34.73
C GLU A 31 -18.59 -7.57 34.50
N LYS A 32 -18.45 -7.02 33.28
CA LYS A 32 -17.51 -5.94 33.00
C LYS A 32 -17.72 -4.82 34.03
N PRO A 33 -16.68 -4.32 34.71
CA PRO A 33 -16.72 -2.98 35.29
C PRO A 33 -16.96 -1.99 34.15
N GLY A 34 -18.09 -1.30 34.19
CA GLY A 34 -18.38 -0.24 33.24
C GLY A 34 -17.56 1.01 33.54
N ILE A 35 -17.48 1.89 32.53
CA ILE A 35 -17.44 3.35 32.62
C ILE A 35 -16.90 3.89 33.96
N THR A 36 -15.64 4.35 33.96
CA THR A 36 -15.18 5.27 35.00
C THR A 36 -16.01 6.55 34.89
N GLU A 37 -16.81 6.87 35.91
CA GLU A 37 -17.57 8.13 35.95
C GLU A 37 -16.61 9.33 36.01
N ILE A 38 -17.07 10.46 35.47
CA ILE A 38 -16.36 11.74 35.55
C ILE A 38 -16.25 12.13 37.02
N SER A 39 -15.02 12.37 37.48
CA SER A 39 -14.74 12.75 38.87
C SER A 39 -15.30 14.14 39.20
N GLU A 40 -16.25 14.22 40.15
CA GLU A 40 -16.77 15.49 40.68
C GLU A 40 -15.83 16.19 41.70
N VAL A 41 -14.53 15.88 41.71
CA VAL A 41 -13.56 16.53 42.63
C VAL A 41 -13.09 17.87 42.05
N PRO A 42 -13.41 19.03 42.68
CA PRO A 42 -12.90 20.31 42.21
C PRO A 42 -11.39 20.40 42.45
N TRP A 43 -10.64 20.69 41.39
CA TRP A 43 -9.18 20.81 41.46
C TRP A 43 -8.73 22.09 42.16
N VAL A 44 -7.58 22.02 42.84
CA VAL A 44 -6.89 23.18 43.44
C VAL A 44 -5.58 23.38 42.68
N PRO A 45 -5.34 24.56 42.06
CA PRO A 45 -4.14 24.77 41.28
C PRO A 45 -2.85 24.71 42.11
N SER A 46 -1.86 23.97 41.60
CA SER A 46 -0.44 24.23 41.89
C SER A 46 0.20 24.89 40.66
N PRO A 47 1.12 25.84 40.84
CA PRO A 47 1.67 26.64 39.75
C PRO A 47 2.50 25.78 38.78
N PRO A 48 2.61 26.19 37.50
CA PRO A 48 3.30 25.40 36.48
C PRO A 48 4.78 25.23 36.82
N ALA A 49 5.22 23.97 36.85
CA ALA A 49 6.63 23.63 36.73
C ALA A 49 6.95 23.50 35.23
N SER A 50 8.09 24.03 34.82
CA SER A 50 8.45 24.18 33.41
C SER A 50 9.09 22.92 32.81
N THR A 51 8.93 22.77 31.49
CA THR A 51 9.80 22.03 30.55
C THR A 51 9.69 20.47 30.52
N PRO A 52 9.84 19.82 29.34
CA PRO A 52 8.82 19.85 28.25
C PRO A 52 8.62 18.52 27.44
N LYS A 53 7.84 18.64 26.35
CA LYS A 53 7.57 17.69 25.23
C LYS A 53 8.32 18.12 23.94
N ILE A 54 8.41 17.35 22.83
CA ILE A 54 9.21 17.70 21.62
C ILE A 54 8.91 19.14 21.23
N VAL A 55 9.95 19.92 21.36
CA VAL A 55 9.93 21.36 21.41
C VAL A 55 11.37 21.70 21.14
N TYR A 56 11.57 22.52 20.14
CA TYR A 56 12.85 23.09 19.84
C TYR A 56 12.97 24.37 20.68
N GLY A 57 13.50 24.20 21.90
CA GLY A 57 13.66 25.29 22.88
C GLY A 57 12.61 25.29 24.00
N ASP A 58 11.71 26.28 24.00
CA ASP A 58 10.65 26.49 24.99
C ASP A 58 9.28 26.17 24.36
N ASP A 59 8.41 25.44 25.07
CA ASP A 59 7.14 24.92 24.54
C ASP A 59 6.16 26.06 24.26
N ASP A 60 5.99 26.41 22.97
CA ASP A 60 5.24 27.59 22.53
C ASP A 60 3.80 27.28 22.08
N ARG A 61 3.42 26.00 22.10
CA ARG A 61 2.16 25.51 21.54
C ARG A 61 0.97 25.93 22.39
N ILE A 62 0.02 26.64 21.78
CA ILE A 62 -1.21 27.11 22.42
C ILE A 62 -2.46 26.52 21.76
N ASP A 63 -3.57 26.52 22.50
CA ASP A 63 -4.90 26.23 21.96
C ASP A 63 -5.53 27.47 21.30
N LEU A 64 -6.43 27.27 20.34
CA LEU A 64 -7.06 28.38 19.58
C LEU A 64 -7.82 29.39 20.47
N TYR A 65 -8.33 28.98 21.64
CA TYR A 65 -8.99 29.90 22.57
C TYR A 65 -8.01 30.83 23.32
N GLU A 66 -6.71 30.55 23.25
CA GLU A 66 -5.63 31.30 23.90
C GLU A 66 -4.95 32.28 22.95
N GLU A 67 -5.09 32.06 21.63
CA GLU A 67 -4.57 32.97 20.61
C GLU A 67 -5.34 34.30 20.61
N SER A 68 -4.58 35.40 20.56
CA SER A 68 -5.08 36.78 20.60
C SER A 68 -4.76 37.56 19.33
N ASP A 69 -3.88 37.04 18.48
CA ASP A 69 -3.62 37.56 17.14
C ASP A 69 -4.76 37.12 16.18
N PRO A 70 -5.53 38.07 15.61
CA PRO A 70 -6.64 37.75 14.74
C PRO A 70 -6.22 37.10 13.42
N GLU A 71 -5.01 37.35 12.91
CA GLU A 71 -4.54 36.69 11.68
C GLU A 71 -4.12 35.24 11.95
N ARG A 72 -3.45 34.97 13.07
CA ARG A 72 -3.13 33.58 13.46
C ARG A 72 -4.40 32.77 13.73
N ALA A 73 -5.41 33.37 14.36
CA ALA A 73 -6.72 32.75 14.49
C ALA A 73 -7.38 32.47 13.13
N ARG A 74 -7.28 33.40 12.16
CA ARG A 74 -7.78 33.21 10.79
C ARG A 74 -7.07 32.06 10.06
N LEU A 75 -5.74 31.99 10.15
CA LEU A 75 -4.93 30.88 9.61
C LEU A 75 -5.30 29.54 10.27
N ALA A 76 -5.61 29.55 11.57
CA ALA A 76 -6.05 28.35 12.28
C ALA A 76 -7.42 27.85 11.82
N TYR A 77 -8.39 28.73 11.57
CA TYR A 77 -9.68 28.31 10.99
C TYR A 77 -9.51 27.68 9.60
N ALA A 78 -8.50 28.08 8.82
CA ALA A 78 -8.19 27.49 7.51
C ALA A 78 -7.54 26.09 7.59
N THR A 79 -7.14 25.62 8.77
CA THR A 79 -6.51 24.31 8.97
C THR A 79 -7.58 23.26 9.31
N CYS A 80 -7.45 22.03 8.77
CA CYS A 80 -8.46 20.97 8.87
C CYS A 80 -7.88 19.62 9.31
N ALA A 81 -8.74 18.82 9.95
CA ALA A 81 -8.43 17.50 10.48
C ALA A 81 -8.86 16.39 9.51
N PHE A 82 -7.98 15.42 9.25
CA PHE A 82 -8.30 14.19 8.52
C PHE A 82 -8.69 13.10 9.52
N ILE A 83 -9.98 12.74 9.54
CA ILE A 83 -10.58 11.84 10.53
C ILE A 83 -11.22 10.64 9.81
N ASP A 84 -10.91 9.42 10.27
CA ASP A 84 -11.57 8.20 9.80
C ASP A 84 -13.08 8.27 10.05
N ILE A 85 -13.87 8.01 9.00
CA ILE A 85 -15.33 8.12 9.01
C ILE A 85 -15.99 7.19 10.04
N SER A 86 -15.34 6.08 10.42
CA SER A 86 -15.85 5.14 11.44
C SER A 86 -15.92 5.78 12.83
N ARG A 87 -15.23 6.90 13.05
CA ARG A 87 -15.23 7.66 14.32
C ARG A 87 -16.36 8.70 14.39
N MET A 88 -16.97 8.98 13.24
CA MET A 88 -17.92 10.06 13.02
C MET A 88 -19.32 9.50 12.72
N SER A 89 -20.37 10.19 13.16
CA SER A 89 -21.70 9.92 12.60
C SER A 89 -22.52 11.18 12.35
N LYS A 90 -23.22 11.15 11.22
CA LYS A 90 -24.22 12.15 10.84
C LYS A 90 -25.50 11.91 11.63
N LYS A 91 -26.04 12.98 12.20
CA LYS A 91 -27.27 13.00 13.00
C LYS A 91 -28.46 13.37 12.11
N GLN A 92 -29.68 13.18 12.63
CA GLN A 92 -30.92 13.38 11.87
C GLN A 92 -31.18 14.83 11.44
N ASP A 93 -30.51 15.80 12.07
CA ASP A 93 -30.57 17.24 11.75
C ASP A 93 -29.48 17.68 10.75
N GLY A 94 -28.73 16.74 10.16
CA GLY A 94 -27.63 17.01 9.23
C GLY A 94 -26.28 17.28 9.91
N SER A 95 -26.26 17.55 11.22
CA SER A 95 -25.03 17.76 11.97
C SER A 95 -24.20 16.48 12.10
N TRP A 96 -22.92 16.62 12.39
CA TRP A 96 -21.99 15.53 12.61
C TRP A 96 -21.46 15.53 14.04
N ARG A 97 -21.12 14.34 14.55
CA ARG A 97 -20.50 14.17 15.86
C ARG A 97 -19.35 13.18 15.80
N LEU A 98 -18.28 13.50 16.51
CA LEU A 98 -17.21 12.57 16.85
C LEU A 98 -17.67 11.73 18.04
N ASP A 99 -18.03 10.46 17.79
CA ASP A 99 -18.63 9.58 18.81
C ASP A 99 -17.59 8.77 19.59
N SER A 100 -16.36 8.63 19.07
CA SER A 100 -15.26 7.88 19.71
C SER A 100 -13.93 8.64 19.62
N PRO A 101 -13.79 9.79 20.32
CA PRO A 101 -12.49 10.36 20.60
C PRO A 101 -11.67 9.37 21.45
N SER A 102 -10.43 9.13 21.07
CA SER A 102 -9.51 8.29 21.82
C SER A 102 -8.82 9.13 22.91
N ALA A 103 -8.52 8.51 24.05
CA ALA A 103 -7.56 9.09 24.97
C ALA A 103 -6.20 9.26 24.26
N HIS A 104 -5.41 10.25 24.66
CA HIS A 104 -4.08 10.53 24.11
C HIS A 104 -3.08 9.44 24.57
N ILE A 105 -3.18 8.24 24.01
CA ILE A 105 -2.36 7.07 24.35
C ILE A 105 -1.38 6.82 23.21
N ARG A 106 -0.11 6.58 23.54
CA ARG A 106 0.94 6.17 22.58
C ARG A 106 1.52 4.81 23.03
N ASN A 107 1.55 3.83 22.12
CA ASN A 107 2.05 2.47 22.36
C ASN A 107 1.47 1.79 23.63
N GLY A 108 0.19 2.05 23.93
CA GLY A 108 -0.49 1.53 25.12
C GLY A 108 -0.22 2.31 26.42
N PHE A 109 0.68 3.30 26.41
CA PHE A 109 1.01 4.12 27.58
C PHE A 109 0.23 5.45 27.59
N PRO A 110 -0.20 5.93 28.78
CA PRO A 110 -0.71 7.29 28.96
C PRO A 110 0.43 8.33 28.96
N PRO A 111 0.12 9.62 28.80
CA PRO A 111 1.09 10.69 29.02
C PRO A 111 1.46 10.73 30.50
N CYS A 112 2.66 11.21 30.82
CA CYS A 112 3.11 11.31 32.21
C CYS A 112 2.36 12.40 33.01
N ASP A 113 2.42 12.32 34.34
CA ASP A 113 1.90 13.38 35.21
C ASP A 113 2.61 14.71 34.94
N GLY A 114 1.82 15.77 34.78
CA GLY A 114 2.29 17.14 34.48
C GLY A 114 2.51 17.44 33.01
N GLU A 115 2.27 16.49 32.10
CA GLU A 115 2.46 16.73 30.67
C GLU A 115 1.43 17.70 30.07
N PRO A 116 1.86 18.71 29.28
CA PRO A 116 0.95 19.59 28.55
C PRO A 116 -0.02 18.79 27.67
N ILE A 117 -1.25 19.28 27.55
CA ILE A 117 -2.32 18.78 26.66
C ILE A 117 -2.70 17.28 26.83
N ALA A 118 -2.21 16.62 27.88
CA ALA A 118 -2.37 15.19 28.19
C ALA A 118 -3.82 14.66 28.20
N ASN A 119 -4.78 15.48 28.63
CA ASN A 119 -6.18 15.09 28.84
C ASN A 119 -7.11 15.46 27.67
N GLN A 120 -6.56 15.96 26.55
CA GLN A 120 -7.36 16.35 25.39
C GLN A 120 -7.74 15.12 24.53
N PRO A 121 -8.91 15.13 23.85
CA PRO A 121 -9.34 14.03 23.01
C PRO A 121 -8.57 13.96 21.69
N ALA A 122 -8.12 12.77 21.29
CA ALA A 122 -7.51 12.54 19.98
C ALA A 122 -8.53 11.98 18.96
N ALA A 123 -8.47 12.46 17.71
CA ALA A 123 -9.41 12.15 16.63
C ALA A 123 -8.74 12.04 15.25
N SER A 124 -7.88 13.02 14.91
CA SER A 124 -7.22 13.11 13.61
C SER A 124 -6.12 12.07 13.45
N TYR A 125 -5.82 11.68 12.21
CA TYR A 125 -4.59 10.95 11.89
C TYR A 125 -3.57 11.82 11.12
N CYS A 126 -4.05 12.83 10.38
CA CYS A 126 -3.24 13.85 9.71
C CYS A 126 -3.88 15.25 9.80
N SER A 127 -3.15 16.26 9.34
CA SER A 127 -3.61 17.64 9.13
C SER A 127 -3.75 17.97 7.64
N GLY A 128 -4.43 19.06 7.31
CA GLY A 128 -4.35 19.73 6.02
C GLY A 128 -4.82 21.16 6.13
N PHE A 129 -4.91 21.88 5.01
CA PHE A 129 -5.40 23.26 4.99
C PHE A 129 -6.15 23.62 3.71
N LEU A 130 -7.09 24.56 3.83
CA LEU A 130 -7.82 25.12 2.70
C LEU A 130 -6.89 26.06 1.91
N ALA A 131 -6.55 25.66 0.69
CA ALA A 131 -5.70 26.42 -0.22
C ALA A 131 -6.50 27.06 -1.38
N GLY A 132 -7.75 26.64 -1.56
CA GLY A 132 -8.76 27.27 -2.42
C GLY A 132 -10.18 26.92 -1.97
N TYR A 133 -11.22 27.52 -2.55
CA TYR A 133 -12.59 27.38 -2.01
C TYR A 133 -13.08 25.94 -1.85
N ASP A 134 -12.73 25.05 -2.78
CA ASP A 134 -12.96 23.60 -2.73
C ASP A 134 -11.64 22.80 -2.68
N ILE A 135 -10.48 23.45 -2.51
CA ILE A 135 -9.14 22.83 -2.64
C ILE A 135 -8.46 22.72 -1.27
N VAL A 136 -8.13 21.48 -0.87
CA VAL A 136 -7.34 21.19 0.33
C VAL A 136 -5.98 20.63 -0.04
N VAL A 137 -4.95 21.03 0.71
CA VAL A 137 -3.59 20.51 0.61
C VAL A 137 -3.23 19.77 1.90
N THR A 138 -2.53 18.64 1.76
CA THR A 138 -1.99 17.81 2.84
C THR A 138 -0.70 17.09 2.36
N ALA A 139 -0.09 16.26 3.21
CA ALA A 139 1.03 15.40 2.81
C ALA A 139 0.54 14.23 1.93
N GLY A 140 1.36 13.78 1.00
CA GLY A 140 1.04 12.67 0.09
C GLY A 140 0.84 11.35 0.83
N HIS A 141 1.65 11.08 1.85
CA HIS A 141 1.46 9.88 2.67
C HIS A 141 0.17 9.90 3.54
N CYS A 142 -0.48 11.06 3.70
CA CYS A 142 -1.72 11.20 4.47
C CYS A 142 -2.99 10.88 3.66
N TYR A 143 -2.96 11.04 2.34
CA TYR A 143 -4.17 10.95 1.53
C TYR A 143 -3.91 10.57 0.08
N ASN A 144 -4.71 9.66 -0.45
CA ASN A 144 -4.79 9.29 -1.86
C ASN A 144 -6.23 8.80 -2.19
N ALA A 145 -6.51 8.47 -3.45
CA ALA A 145 -7.86 8.11 -3.91
C ALA A 145 -8.53 6.96 -3.14
N SER A 146 -7.77 6.01 -2.58
CA SER A 146 -8.33 4.90 -1.79
C SER A 146 -8.99 5.34 -0.46
N TYR A 147 -8.75 6.58 -0.01
CA TYR A 147 -9.32 7.13 1.22
C TYR A 147 -10.64 7.90 1.03
N PHE A 148 -11.13 8.10 -0.21
CA PHE A 148 -12.36 8.87 -0.48
C PHE A 148 -13.59 8.37 0.30
N SER A 149 -13.75 7.04 0.45
CA SER A 149 -14.89 6.46 1.19
C SER A 149 -14.70 6.41 2.71
N ASN A 150 -13.47 6.54 3.19
CA ASN A 150 -13.07 6.13 4.55
C ASN A 150 -12.67 7.31 5.44
N THR A 151 -12.48 8.50 4.88
CA THR A 151 -12.04 9.70 5.62
C THR A 151 -13.00 10.86 5.40
N VAL A 152 -13.20 11.66 6.44
CA VAL A 152 -13.82 12.98 6.38
C VAL A 152 -12.83 14.07 6.75
N ILE A 153 -12.96 15.22 6.11
CA ILE A 153 -12.12 16.41 6.30
C ILE A 153 -12.93 17.41 7.13
N VAL A 154 -12.43 17.74 8.32
CA VAL A 154 -13.20 18.43 9.36
C VAL A 154 -12.55 19.76 9.75
N PHE A 155 -13.27 20.86 9.54
CA PHE A 155 -12.87 22.21 9.95
C PHE A 155 -13.36 22.53 11.36
N GLY A 156 -12.48 23.11 12.19
CA GLY A 156 -12.85 23.58 13.54
C GLY A 156 -12.85 22.51 14.64
N PHE A 157 -12.09 21.41 14.52
CA PHE A 157 -11.80 20.55 15.66
C PHE A 157 -10.77 21.22 16.59
N HIS A 158 -11.21 21.89 17.66
CA HIS A 158 -10.34 22.65 18.56
C HIS A 158 -10.83 22.62 20.01
N MET A 159 -10.00 23.07 20.96
CA MET A 159 -10.46 23.34 22.32
C MET A 159 -11.21 24.68 22.36
N MET A 160 -12.43 24.66 22.90
CA MET A 160 -13.26 25.85 23.13
C MET A 160 -12.84 26.61 24.41
N ASN A 161 -12.15 25.91 25.32
CA ASN A 161 -11.59 26.38 26.58
C ASN A 161 -10.69 25.26 27.15
N GLU A 162 -10.02 25.52 28.28
CA GLU A 162 -9.12 24.60 29.00
C GLU A 162 -9.61 23.14 29.21
N THR A 163 -10.92 22.88 29.21
CA THR A 163 -11.49 21.55 29.49
C THR A 163 -12.42 20.98 28.41
N THR A 164 -12.83 21.79 27.42
CA THR A 164 -13.91 21.42 26.48
C THR A 164 -13.44 21.45 25.03
N ALA A 165 -13.43 20.30 24.37
CA ALA A 165 -13.21 20.20 22.92
C ALA A 165 -14.50 20.35 22.11
N GLN A 166 -14.41 20.89 20.89
CA GLN A 166 -15.49 20.81 19.91
C GLN A 166 -15.60 19.39 19.35
N LEU A 167 -16.64 18.65 19.76
CA LEU A 167 -16.92 17.27 19.33
C LEU A 167 -18.16 17.17 18.42
N SER A 168 -18.72 18.30 18.00
CA SER A 168 -19.91 18.36 17.14
C SER A 168 -19.77 19.49 16.13
N PHE A 169 -20.14 19.19 14.91
CA PHE A 169 -19.79 19.95 13.71
C PHE A 169 -21.06 20.12 12.88
N ARG A 170 -21.22 21.28 12.26
CA ARG A 170 -22.30 21.50 11.29
C ARG A 170 -21.94 20.86 9.95
N GLU A 171 -22.92 20.79 9.04
CA GLU A 171 -22.71 20.25 7.69
C GLU A 171 -21.76 21.12 6.84
N ASP A 172 -21.68 22.42 7.11
CA ASP A 172 -20.68 23.33 6.54
C ASP A 172 -19.26 23.14 7.12
N GLN A 173 -19.02 22.15 7.99
CA GLN A 173 -17.71 21.88 8.59
C GLN A 173 -17.12 20.49 8.24
N VAL A 174 -17.84 19.64 7.52
CA VAL A 174 -17.44 18.23 7.26
C VAL A 174 -17.58 17.90 5.78
N TYR A 175 -16.45 17.59 5.15
CA TYR A 175 -16.30 17.45 3.70
C TYR A 175 -15.71 16.08 3.33
N HIS A 176 -15.87 15.69 2.07
CA HIS A 176 -15.24 14.50 1.48
C HIS A 176 -14.31 14.92 0.35
N GLY A 177 -13.20 14.21 0.15
CA GLY A 177 -12.42 14.33 -1.08
C GLY A 177 -13.15 13.62 -2.23
N VAL A 178 -13.11 14.22 -3.43
CA VAL A 178 -13.73 13.65 -4.65
C VAL A 178 -12.74 13.50 -5.82
N GLU A 179 -11.65 14.26 -5.81
CA GLU A 179 -10.63 14.28 -6.86
C GLU A 179 -9.24 14.44 -6.22
N ILE A 180 -8.23 13.76 -6.78
CA ILE A 180 -6.81 14.01 -6.48
C ILE A 180 -6.25 14.80 -7.67
N ILE A 181 -5.93 16.07 -7.45
CA ILE A 181 -5.42 17.00 -8.48
C ILE A 181 -3.91 16.79 -8.68
N SER A 182 -3.17 16.56 -7.59
CA SER A 182 -1.76 16.17 -7.63
C SER A 182 -1.40 15.35 -6.40
N HIS A 183 -0.59 14.30 -6.58
CA HIS A 183 -0.16 13.43 -5.48
C HIS A 183 1.24 12.88 -5.69
N PHE A 184 2.04 12.94 -4.63
CA PHE A 184 3.33 12.26 -4.52
C PHE A 184 3.40 11.67 -3.10
N GLY A 185 3.09 10.38 -2.95
CA GLY A 185 2.97 9.73 -1.63
C GLY A 185 4.29 9.38 -0.92
N THR A 186 5.43 9.52 -1.58
CA THR A 186 6.75 9.12 -1.07
C THR A 186 7.87 10.03 -1.59
N GLY A 187 9.02 10.01 -0.92
CA GLY A 187 10.22 10.72 -1.36
C GLY A 187 10.26 12.19 -0.96
N THR A 188 10.99 13.02 -1.71
CA THR A 188 11.31 14.41 -1.33
C THR A 188 10.17 15.40 -1.54
N ARG A 189 9.22 15.09 -2.42
CA ARG A 189 8.09 15.95 -2.86
C ARG A 189 6.75 15.61 -2.22
N ASP A 190 6.78 14.95 -1.07
CA ASP A 190 5.62 14.42 -0.37
C ASP A 190 4.48 15.46 -0.27
N HIS A 191 3.40 15.28 -1.04
CA HIS A 191 2.25 16.20 -1.09
C HIS A 191 0.99 15.55 -1.69
N CYS A 192 -0.16 16.09 -1.33
CA CYS A 192 -1.47 15.82 -1.93
C CYS A 192 -2.25 17.13 -2.07
N VAL A 193 -2.71 17.43 -3.28
CA VAL A 193 -3.71 18.47 -3.56
C VAL A 193 -4.99 17.76 -3.99
N LEU A 194 -6.10 18.03 -3.31
CA LEU A 194 -7.37 17.35 -3.53
C LEU A 194 -8.53 18.34 -3.61
N ARG A 195 -9.54 17.98 -4.42
CA ARG A 195 -10.82 18.69 -4.48
C ARG A 195 -11.81 18.09 -3.49
N LEU A 196 -12.57 18.95 -2.83
CA LEU A 196 -13.67 18.60 -1.93
C LEU A 196 -15.00 18.43 -2.67
N ASP A 197 -15.94 17.75 -2.03
CA ASP A 197 -17.29 17.49 -2.53
C ASP A 197 -18.17 18.74 -2.72
N ARG A 198 -17.75 19.90 -2.19
CA ARG A 198 -18.34 21.24 -2.40
C ARG A 198 -17.41 22.33 -1.86
N PRO A 199 -17.60 23.62 -2.25
CA PRO A 199 -16.91 24.75 -1.64
C PRO A 199 -17.10 24.85 -0.12
N VAL A 200 -16.07 25.32 0.58
CA VAL A 200 -16.04 25.42 2.04
C VAL A 200 -16.67 26.73 2.51
N THR A 201 -17.88 26.63 3.07
CA THR A 201 -18.65 27.78 3.59
C THR A 201 -18.60 27.88 5.12
N ALA A 202 -17.65 27.19 5.76
CA ALA A 202 -17.47 27.21 7.21
C ALA A 202 -17.20 28.64 7.72
N SER A 203 -18.02 29.12 8.66
CA SER A 203 -17.88 30.46 9.24
C SER A 203 -16.46 30.73 9.78
N GLY A 204 -15.77 31.71 9.18
CA GLY A 204 -14.42 32.14 9.57
C GLY A 204 -13.28 31.42 8.83
N VAL A 205 -13.60 30.41 8.01
CA VAL A 205 -12.63 29.70 7.18
C VAL A 205 -12.45 30.45 5.86
N GLN A 206 -11.21 30.66 5.45
CA GLN A 206 -10.83 31.29 4.18
C GLN A 206 -9.57 30.58 3.65
N PRO A 207 -9.37 30.49 2.32
CA PRO A 207 -8.13 29.98 1.75
C PRO A 207 -6.89 30.72 2.27
N VAL A 208 -5.79 29.98 2.48
CA VAL A 208 -4.49 30.55 2.83
C VAL A 208 -3.68 30.89 1.59
N LYS A 209 -2.83 31.92 1.68
CA LYS A 209 -1.94 32.31 0.58
C LYS A 209 -0.71 31.41 0.55
N LEU A 210 -0.28 31.02 -0.65
CA LEU A 210 0.94 30.22 -0.86
C LEU A 210 2.09 31.11 -1.30
N ARG A 211 3.33 30.79 -0.91
CA ARG A 211 4.50 31.31 -1.64
C ARG A 211 4.56 30.66 -3.02
N ARG A 212 4.43 31.49 -4.06
CA ARG A 212 4.55 31.08 -5.48
C ARG A 212 5.88 31.45 -6.11
N TYR A 213 6.47 32.55 -5.67
CA TYR A 213 7.67 33.14 -6.27
C TYR A 213 8.73 33.48 -5.22
N GLY A 214 10.00 33.36 -5.61
CA GLY A 214 11.15 33.53 -4.74
C GLY A 214 11.36 32.37 -3.76
N ASP A 215 12.55 32.29 -3.19
CA ASP A 215 12.93 31.23 -2.24
C ASP A 215 12.81 31.73 -0.80
N ILE A 216 12.32 30.86 0.08
CA ILE A 216 12.47 31.02 1.53
C ILE A 216 13.95 31.00 1.93
N GLN A 217 14.37 31.93 2.78
CA GLN A 217 15.77 32.09 3.20
C GLN A 217 16.08 31.39 4.53
N LEU A 218 17.36 31.05 4.71
CA LEU A 218 17.88 30.51 5.96
C LEU A 218 17.67 31.51 7.11
N GLY A 219 17.09 31.05 8.22
CA GLY A 219 16.78 31.88 9.38
C GLY A 219 15.50 32.73 9.28
N GLU A 220 14.67 32.58 8.23
CA GLU A 220 13.31 33.13 8.26
C GLU A 220 12.49 32.47 9.37
N PHE A 221 11.72 33.29 10.11
CA PHE A 221 10.85 32.81 11.18
C PHE A 221 9.58 32.18 10.64
N LEU A 222 9.16 31.11 11.30
CA LEU A 222 8.05 30.26 10.90
C LEU A 222 7.02 30.12 12.02
N GLY A 223 5.87 29.58 11.65
CA GLY A 223 4.94 28.93 12.57
C GLY A 223 4.26 27.76 11.89
N VAL A 224 3.67 26.89 12.70
CA VAL A 224 2.92 25.71 12.25
C VAL A 224 1.58 25.67 12.97
N ILE A 225 0.54 25.28 12.24
CA ILE A 225 -0.80 25.05 12.81
C ILE A 225 -1.26 23.66 12.40
N GLY A 226 -1.80 22.88 13.32
CA GLY A 226 -2.12 21.48 13.01
C GLY A 226 -2.71 20.66 14.14
N TYR A 227 -2.75 19.34 13.90
CA TYR A 227 -3.39 18.33 14.75
C TYR A 227 -2.36 17.36 15.35
N PRO A 228 -1.42 17.84 16.21
CA PRO A 228 -0.39 17.01 16.83
C PRO A 228 -1.00 15.78 17.49
N SER A 229 -0.55 14.58 17.13
CA SER A 229 -1.00 13.34 17.75
C SER A 229 -2.52 13.11 17.71
N GLY A 230 -3.17 13.70 16.71
CA GLY A 230 -4.62 13.67 16.54
C GLY A 230 -5.39 14.54 17.52
N LEU A 231 -4.71 15.29 18.39
CA LEU A 231 -5.32 16.20 19.36
C LEU A 231 -6.05 17.36 18.65
N PRO A 232 -6.91 18.13 19.34
CA PRO A 232 -7.55 19.31 18.76
C PRO A 232 -6.47 20.33 18.36
N LEU A 233 -6.81 21.21 17.42
CA LEU A 233 -5.87 22.12 16.77
C LEU A 233 -4.93 22.85 17.74
N LYS A 234 -3.64 22.94 17.38
CA LYS A 234 -2.59 23.70 18.10
C LYS A 234 -1.87 24.67 17.17
N ILE A 235 -1.41 25.77 17.73
CA ILE A 235 -0.73 26.89 17.07
C ILE A 235 0.66 27.04 17.71
N ALA A 236 1.72 27.10 16.90
CA ALA A 236 3.11 27.31 17.33
C ALA A 236 3.78 28.38 16.45
N PHE A 237 4.24 29.48 17.04
CA PHE A 237 4.80 30.67 16.34
C PHE A 237 5.87 31.40 17.19
N GLY A 238 6.58 30.66 18.05
CA GLY A 238 7.68 31.16 18.88
C GLY A 238 8.99 31.16 18.11
N ASN A 239 10.06 30.60 18.69
CA ASN A 239 11.41 30.71 18.14
C ASN A 239 11.72 29.62 17.09
N THR A 240 10.79 29.40 16.15
CA THR A 240 10.92 28.44 15.04
C THR A 240 11.36 29.16 13.77
N TYR A 241 12.31 28.58 13.04
CA TYR A 241 12.94 29.18 11.86
C TYR A 241 13.52 28.13 10.90
N VAL A 242 13.84 28.57 9.69
CA VAL A 242 14.50 27.73 8.66
C VAL A 242 15.94 27.41 9.06
N ARG A 243 16.24 26.12 9.26
CA ARG A 243 17.57 25.58 9.61
C ARG A 243 18.38 25.09 8.41
N SER A 244 17.74 24.65 7.33
CA SER A 244 18.45 24.27 6.10
C SER A 244 17.57 24.44 4.86
N ILE A 245 18.20 24.89 3.77
CA ILE A 245 17.62 24.98 2.42
C ILE A 245 18.42 24.17 1.39
N SER A 246 19.21 23.18 1.85
CA SER A 246 20.12 22.41 0.99
C SER A 246 19.43 21.49 -0.03
N ASN A 247 18.13 21.19 0.16
CA ASN A 247 17.32 20.42 -0.77
C ASN A 247 16.42 21.35 -1.61
N GLN A 248 16.18 20.97 -2.87
CA GLN A 248 15.38 21.75 -3.82
C GLN A 248 13.87 21.56 -3.64
N ASP A 249 13.43 20.41 -3.13
CA ASP A 249 12.00 20.08 -2.97
C ASP A 249 11.49 20.42 -1.56
N PHE A 250 12.33 20.34 -0.54
CA PHE A 250 11.98 20.63 0.86
C PHE A 250 13.01 21.53 1.56
N PHE A 251 12.63 22.11 2.69
CA PHE A 251 13.55 22.76 3.64
C PHE A 251 13.40 22.14 5.03
N VAL A 252 14.36 22.40 5.90
CA VAL A 252 14.39 21.90 7.29
C VAL A 252 14.14 23.08 8.25
N ALA A 253 13.30 22.89 9.25
CA ALA A 253 13.00 23.87 10.30
C ALA A 253 13.02 23.26 11.71
N ASN A 254 12.92 24.08 12.76
CA ASN A 254 12.78 23.64 14.15
C ASN A 254 11.34 23.86 14.65
N LEU A 255 10.38 23.14 14.08
CA LEU A 255 8.95 23.32 14.38
C LEU A 255 8.50 22.42 15.54
N ASP A 256 7.74 22.99 16.49
CA ASP A 256 7.22 22.27 17.67
C ASP A 256 6.05 21.35 17.28
N THR A 257 6.40 20.17 16.75
CA THR A 257 5.48 19.30 16.01
C THR A 257 5.51 17.85 16.52
N PHE A 258 4.41 17.15 16.31
CA PHE A 258 4.24 15.73 16.68
C PHE A 258 3.58 14.96 15.55
N GLY A 259 3.91 13.68 15.40
CA GLY A 259 3.26 12.76 14.46
C GLY A 259 1.74 12.85 14.54
N GLY A 260 1.11 13.21 13.41
CA GLY A 260 -0.26 13.73 13.31
C GLY A 260 -0.32 15.15 12.72
N ASN A 261 0.78 15.92 12.81
CA ASN A 261 0.95 17.17 12.05
C ASN A 261 1.37 16.96 10.58
N SER A 262 1.50 15.73 10.11
CA SER A 262 1.72 15.48 8.69
C SER A 262 0.62 16.15 7.87
N GLY A 263 1.02 16.97 6.89
CA GLY A 263 0.12 17.81 6.10
C GLY A 263 -0.24 19.18 6.71
N SER A 264 0.28 19.52 7.90
CA SER A 264 0.07 20.84 8.50
C SER A 264 0.69 21.95 7.64
N PRO A 265 0.01 23.10 7.45
CA PRO A 265 0.62 24.28 6.84
C PRO A 265 1.75 24.81 7.73
N VAL A 266 2.87 25.14 7.10
CA VAL A 266 3.97 25.90 7.70
C VAL A 266 3.95 27.30 7.13
N PHE A 267 3.71 28.29 7.99
CA PHE A 267 3.57 29.70 7.63
C PHE A 267 4.86 30.47 7.91
N ASN A 268 5.21 31.42 7.05
CA ASN A 268 6.17 32.46 7.40
C ASN A 268 5.53 33.41 8.42
N ALA A 269 6.21 33.63 9.55
CA ALA A 269 5.66 34.30 10.72
C ALA A 269 5.46 35.82 10.57
N GLU A 270 6.06 36.43 9.53
CA GLU A 270 5.91 37.87 9.23
C GLU A 270 4.81 38.12 8.18
N THR A 271 4.68 37.24 7.19
CA THR A 271 3.79 37.44 6.03
C THR A 271 2.48 36.65 6.10
N GLY A 272 2.43 35.56 6.87
CA GLY A 272 1.30 34.63 6.92
C GLY A 272 1.14 33.76 5.66
N TYR A 273 2.13 33.73 4.76
CA TYR A 273 2.13 32.87 3.58
C TYR A 273 2.55 31.45 3.96
N VAL A 274 1.94 30.45 3.32
CA VAL A 274 2.39 29.05 3.41
C VAL A 274 3.68 28.87 2.62
N GLU A 275 4.72 28.51 3.36
CA GLU A 275 6.04 28.14 2.86
C GLU A 275 6.11 26.67 2.45
N GLY A 276 5.23 25.84 3.01
CA GLY A 276 5.10 24.45 2.64
C GLY A 276 4.23 23.63 3.59
N ILE A 277 4.32 22.31 3.42
CA ILE A 277 3.61 21.28 4.20
C ILE A 277 4.62 20.54 5.06
N LEU A 278 4.33 20.39 6.36
CA LEU A 278 5.11 19.49 7.22
C LEU A 278 4.90 18.04 6.77
N VAL A 279 5.99 17.30 6.55
CA VAL A 279 5.92 15.94 5.99
C VAL A 279 6.64 14.87 6.81
N ARG A 280 7.72 15.19 7.55
CA ARG A 280 8.45 14.19 8.35
C ARG A 280 9.39 14.87 9.35
N GLY A 281 9.54 14.27 10.53
CA GLY A 281 10.15 14.92 11.69
C GLY A 281 11.22 14.14 12.43
N GLY A 282 11.58 14.63 13.62
CA GLY A 282 12.40 13.92 14.60
C GLY A 282 11.60 12.90 15.44
N ASN A 283 12.25 12.34 16.46
CA ASN A 283 11.60 11.37 17.36
C ASN A 283 10.69 12.08 18.37
N ASP A 284 9.38 12.13 18.10
CA ASP A 284 8.34 12.75 18.95
C ASP A 284 8.56 12.54 20.46
N TYR A 285 8.61 11.27 20.90
CA TYR A 285 8.32 10.86 22.29
C TYR A 285 9.48 10.10 22.98
N VAL A 286 9.65 10.32 24.29
CA VAL A 286 10.48 9.46 25.15
C VAL A 286 9.61 8.72 26.17
N TYR A 287 9.89 7.44 26.36
CA TYR A 287 9.09 6.55 27.22
C TYR A 287 9.83 6.27 28.54
N GLY A 288 9.11 6.24 29.66
CA GLY A 288 9.68 5.99 30.99
C GLY A 288 8.61 5.83 32.07
N ASP A 289 8.90 5.04 33.11
CA ASP A 289 8.04 4.81 34.27
C ASP A 289 6.57 4.40 33.97
N GLY A 290 6.31 3.79 32.80
CA GLY A 290 4.97 3.37 32.38
C GLY A 290 4.10 4.49 31.81
N CYS A 291 4.70 5.61 31.41
CA CYS A 291 4.06 6.71 30.70
C CYS A 291 4.97 7.24 29.57
N PHE A 292 4.47 8.16 28.75
CA PHE A 292 5.28 8.86 27.75
C PHE A 292 5.39 10.36 28.03
N ARG A 293 6.62 10.86 28.04
CA ARG A 293 6.92 12.29 27.86
C ARG A 293 7.22 12.52 26.40
N SER A 294 7.43 13.75 25.96
CA SER A 294 8.07 13.94 24.65
C SER A 294 9.46 14.55 24.73
N ASN A 295 10.17 14.48 23.61
CA ASN A 295 11.63 14.42 23.58
C ASN A 295 12.28 15.78 23.33
N VAL A 296 12.77 16.49 24.35
CA VAL A 296 13.20 17.89 24.12
C VAL A 296 14.63 18.02 23.67
N VAL A 297 14.80 18.84 22.64
CA VAL A 297 16.07 19.13 21.99
C VAL A 297 16.27 20.65 21.89
N GLY A 298 17.52 21.12 21.85
CA GLY A 298 17.79 22.53 21.57
C GLY A 298 17.42 22.91 20.13
N ASN A 299 17.19 24.20 19.85
CA ASN A 299 16.71 24.68 18.55
C ASN A 299 17.47 24.13 17.34
N ASP A 300 18.81 24.08 17.44
CA ASP A 300 19.70 23.60 16.37
C ASP A 300 20.15 22.14 16.54
N GLN A 301 19.50 21.37 17.43
CA GLN A 301 19.78 19.95 17.67
C GLN A 301 18.83 19.04 16.88
N ASP A 302 19.17 17.74 16.83
CA ASP A 302 18.51 16.71 16.00
C ASP A 302 18.45 17.07 14.48
N ARG A 303 17.84 16.21 13.67
CA ARG A 303 17.69 16.38 12.21
C ARG A 303 16.81 17.57 11.82
N GLY A 304 15.86 17.97 12.66
CA GLY A 304 14.85 18.97 12.34
C GLY A 304 13.63 18.40 11.61
N GLU A 305 12.71 19.30 11.29
CA GLU A 305 11.43 19.01 10.65
C GLU A 305 11.48 19.34 9.16
N ASP A 306 11.22 18.36 8.30
CA ASP A 306 11.22 18.56 6.84
C ASP A 306 9.86 19.10 6.38
N VAL A 307 9.91 20.14 5.54
CA VAL A 307 8.76 20.85 5.00
C VAL A 307 8.85 20.88 3.47
N THR A 308 7.96 20.15 2.78
CA THR A 308 7.86 20.18 1.31
C THR A 308 7.43 21.57 0.88
N ARG A 309 8.21 22.23 0.01
CA ARG A 309 8.04 23.64 -0.35
C ARG A 309 6.72 23.89 -1.09
N SER A 310 6.08 25.03 -0.84
CA SER A 310 4.87 25.43 -1.56
C SER A 310 5.06 25.56 -3.06
N SER A 311 6.25 25.93 -3.53
CA SER A 311 6.59 25.93 -4.96
C SER A 311 6.51 24.56 -5.67
N ILE A 312 6.44 23.44 -4.93
CA ILE A 312 6.27 22.09 -5.50
C ILE A 312 4.81 21.80 -5.87
N PHE A 313 3.84 22.40 -5.17
CA PHE A 313 2.41 22.13 -5.37
C PHE A 313 1.58 23.37 -5.75
N ALA A 314 2.14 24.58 -5.66
CA ALA A 314 1.39 25.82 -5.90
C ALA A 314 0.80 25.93 -7.30
N SER A 315 1.40 25.32 -8.33
CA SER A 315 0.85 25.27 -9.69
C SER A 315 -0.49 24.52 -9.80
N PHE A 316 -0.82 23.68 -8.80
CA PHE A 316 -2.07 22.92 -8.74
C PHE A 316 -3.13 23.59 -7.84
N VAL A 317 -2.85 24.80 -7.34
CA VAL A 317 -3.74 25.57 -6.48
C VAL A 317 -3.98 26.94 -7.13
N PRO A 318 -5.22 27.44 -7.24
CA PRO A 318 -5.49 28.78 -7.78
C PRO A 318 -4.90 29.92 -6.92
N ASP A 319 -4.68 31.11 -7.49
CA ASP A 319 -4.15 32.26 -6.74
C ASP A 319 -5.26 33.21 -6.25
N PHE A 320 -5.68 33.01 -5.00
CA PHE A 320 -6.70 33.81 -4.30
C PHE A 320 -6.22 35.22 -3.91
N SER A 321 -5.04 35.65 -4.38
CA SER A 321 -4.48 36.98 -4.13
C SER A 321 -4.09 37.75 -5.38
N SER A 322 -4.27 37.15 -6.56
CA SER A 322 -3.91 37.77 -7.82
C SER A 322 -5.08 38.58 -8.39
N SER A 323 -4.76 39.75 -8.95
CA SER A 323 -5.57 40.47 -9.94
C SER A 323 -5.27 40.01 -11.36
N THR A 324 -4.35 39.07 -11.55
CA THR A 324 -4.07 38.44 -12.85
C THR A 324 -5.05 37.27 -13.01
N GLY A 325 -6.31 37.57 -13.34
CA GLY A 325 -7.45 36.66 -13.14
C GLY A 325 -7.23 35.20 -13.57
N ALA A 326 -7.51 34.26 -12.65
CA ALA A 326 -7.20 32.84 -12.79
C ALA A 326 -8.42 31.99 -13.20
N LEU A 327 -8.28 31.26 -14.32
CA LEU A 327 -9.32 30.36 -14.84
C LEU A 327 -9.26 28.95 -14.23
N GLY A 328 -10.42 28.30 -14.17
CA GLY A 328 -10.60 26.91 -13.78
C GLY A 328 -11.81 26.28 -14.48
N LEU A 329 -11.79 24.95 -14.60
CA LEU A 329 -12.83 24.13 -15.20
C LEU A 329 -13.25 23.02 -14.22
N ASN A 330 -14.47 22.50 -14.38
CA ASN A 330 -14.97 21.33 -13.64
C ASN A 330 -14.36 19.99 -14.08
N SER A 331 -13.78 19.92 -15.28
CA SER A 331 -13.04 18.77 -15.79
C SER A 331 -11.91 19.23 -16.72
N THR A 332 -10.96 18.33 -17.00
CA THR A 332 -9.95 18.50 -18.06
C THR A 332 -10.37 17.84 -19.39
N HIS A 333 -11.41 17.02 -19.36
CA HIS A 333 -11.96 16.30 -20.51
C HIS A 333 -13.50 16.36 -20.47
N PHE A 334 -14.14 16.53 -21.63
CA PHE A 334 -15.60 16.64 -21.74
C PHE A 334 -16.18 15.84 -22.90
N GLY A 335 -17.39 15.34 -22.71
CA GLY A 335 -18.22 14.74 -23.75
C GLY A 335 -18.81 15.74 -24.74
N CYS A 336 -19.48 15.19 -25.76
CA CYS A 336 -20.19 15.93 -26.81
C CYS A 336 -21.59 16.46 -26.42
N ASP A 337 -22.04 16.25 -25.18
CA ASP A 337 -23.36 16.65 -24.64
C ASP A 337 -23.24 17.03 -23.14
N ASP A 338 -22.11 17.64 -22.78
CA ASP A 338 -21.68 17.94 -21.40
C ASP A 338 -21.99 19.40 -21.00
N GLU A 339 -21.85 19.69 -19.71
CA GLU A 339 -21.80 21.07 -19.19
C GLU A 339 -20.38 21.43 -18.75
N ILE A 340 -19.73 22.32 -19.51
CA ILE A 340 -18.46 22.94 -19.13
C ILE A 340 -18.79 24.06 -18.16
N VAL A 341 -18.47 23.87 -16.87
CA VAL A 341 -18.58 24.89 -15.84
C VAL A 341 -17.23 25.60 -15.73
N ILE A 342 -17.26 26.90 -16.00
CA ILE A 342 -16.10 27.77 -15.98
C ILE A 342 -16.12 28.59 -14.70
N THR A 343 -15.01 28.55 -13.97
CA THR A 343 -14.75 29.45 -12.84
C THR A 343 -13.64 30.43 -13.23
N LEU A 344 -13.82 31.70 -12.91
CA LEU A 344 -12.78 32.72 -12.97
C LEU A 344 -12.64 33.30 -11.57
N MET A 345 -11.41 33.46 -11.08
CA MET A 345 -11.13 34.23 -9.90
C MET A 345 -10.30 35.44 -10.25
N ASP A 346 -10.84 36.64 -10.01
CA ASP A 346 -10.15 37.89 -10.23
C ASP A 346 -10.47 38.91 -9.14
N MET A 347 -9.45 39.39 -8.43
CA MET A 347 -9.61 40.12 -7.17
C MET A 347 -9.83 41.63 -7.32
N ASP A 348 -9.45 42.25 -8.45
CA ASP A 348 -9.73 43.66 -8.71
C ASP A 348 -11.20 43.87 -9.13
N LEU A 349 -11.78 42.89 -9.84
CA LEU A 349 -13.20 42.78 -10.20
C LEU A 349 -14.11 42.42 -9.00
N ALA A 350 -13.60 42.40 -7.76
CA ALA A 350 -14.44 42.15 -6.60
C ALA A 350 -15.57 43.20 -6.46
N ASN A 351 -16.81 42.73 -6.44
CA ASN A 351 -18.09 43.44 -6.47
C ASN A 351 -18.48 44.05 -7.83
N PHE A 352 -17.91 43.59 -8.95
CA PHE A 352 -18.30 44.00 -10.31
C PHE A 352 -19.59 43.30 -10.80
N GLY A 353 -19.92 42.14 -10.23
CA GLY A 353 -21.17 41.39 -10.43
C GLY A 353 -21.21 40.49 -11.67
N ILE A 354 -20.57 40.87 -12.77
CA ILE A 354 -20.49 40.10 -14.02
C ILE A 354 -19.21 40.44 -14.79
N THR A 355 -18.65 39.43 -15.46
CA THR A 355 -17.57 39.54 -16.46
C THR A 355 -17.80 38.48 -17.55
N SER A 356 -16.99 38.42 -18.61
CA SER A 356 -17.13 37.40 -19.66
C SER A 356 -15.81 36.73 -20.02
N VAL A 357 -15.91 35.52 -20.57
CA VAL A 357 -14.78 34.78 -21.16
C VAL A 357 -15.11 34.35 -22.58
N VAL A 358 -14.07 34.17 -23.37
CA VAL A 358 -14.17 33.63 -24.73
C VAL A 358 -13.88 32.14 -24.67
N VAL A 359 -14.78 31.32 -25.21
CA VAL A 359 -14.59 29.88 -25.36
C VAL A 359 -14.47 29.59 -26.85
N GLU A 360 -13.37 28.97 -27.28
CA GLU A 360 -13.09 28.67 -28.69
C GLU A 360 -12.63 27.22 -28.83
N THR A 361 -13.12 26.51 -29.86
CA THR A 361 -12.70 25.14 -30.17
C THR A 361 -11.70 25.13 -31.32
N THR A 362 -10.88 24.09 -31.41
CA THR A 362 -10.00 23.86 -32.57
C THR A 362 -10.76 23.70 -33.90
N ASN A 363 -12.06 23.40 -33.88
CA ASN A 363 -12.91 23.42 -35.07
C ASN A 363 -13.37 24.83 -35.51
N ASN A 364 -12.99 25.87 -34.75
CA ASN A 364 -13.28 27.31 -34.95
C ASN A 364 -14.73 27.71 -34.59
N ASP A 365 -15.41 26.98 -33.72
CA ASP A 365 -16.56 27.54 -33.02
C ASP A 365 -16.10 28.46 -31.90
N ARG A 366 -16.81 29.58 -31.71
CA ARG A 366 -16.39 30.64 -30.79
C ARG A 366 -17.58 31.31 -30.12
N GLU A 367 -17.63 31.14 -28.82
CA GLU A 367 -18.70 31.55 -27.93
C GLU A 367 -18.18 32.58 -26.91
N GLU A 368 -19.07 33.42 -26.39
CA GLU A 368 -18.80 34.34 -25.29
C GLU A 368 -19.72 33.96 -24.13
N VAL A 369 -19.13 33.67 -22.96
CA VAL A 369 -19.84 33.15 -21.79
C VAL A 369 -19.80 34.20 -20.68
N ASP A 370 -20.98 34.65 -20.28
CA ASP A 370 -21.17 35.50 -19.09
C ASP A 370 -20.85 34.70 -17.81
N LEU A 371 -19.93 35.21 -16.99
CA LEU A 371 -19.62 34.69 -15.66
C LEU A 371 -20.17 35.62 -14.59
N PHE A 372 -20.98 35.08 -13.67
CA PHE A 372 -21.64 35.81 -12.60
C PHE A 372 -20.87 35.70 -11.29
N GLU A 373 -20.74 36.81 -10.57
CA GLU A 373 -20.02 36.86 -9.30
C GLU A 373 -20.79 36.21 -8.15
N ASP A 374 -20.13 35.40 -7.31
CA ASP A 374 -20.71 34.94 -6.05
C ASP A 374 -20.72 36.09 -5.03
N MET A 375 -21.92 36.56 -4.68
CA MET A 375 -22.14 37.61 -3.68
C MET A 375 -21.57 37.31 -2.28
N ASN A 376 -21.21 36.05 -1.98
CA ASN A 376 -20.57 35.64 -0.72
C ASN A 376 -19.04 35.55 -0.85
N MET A 377 -18.51 35.51 -2.07
CA MET A 377 -17.09 35.39 -2.38
C MET A 377 -16.69 36.40 -3.49
N PRO A 378 -16.66 37.71 -3.19
CA PRO A 378 -16.35 38.72 -4.19
C PRO A 378 -14.99 38.47 -4.86
N GLY A 379 -14.96 38.61 -6.17
CA GLY A 379 -13.85 38.22 -7.04
C GLY A 379 -13.93 36.79 -7.59
N LEU A 380 -14.82 35.93 -7.09
CA LEU A 380 -15.10 34.63 -7.70
C LEU A 380 -16.31 34.74 -8.64
N PHE A 381 -16.11 34.38 -9.91
CA PHE A 381 -17.12 34.34 -10.95
C PHE A 381 -17.33 32.92 -11.45
N SER A 382 -18.56 32.60 -11.84
CA SER A 382 -18.91 31.30 -12.44
C SER A 382 -19.97 31.42 -13.52
N GLY A 383 -19.87 30.54 -14.51
CA GLY A 383 -20.83 30.39 -15.60
C GLY A 383 -20.64 29.04 -16.27
N SER A 384 -21.48 28.71 -17.25
CA SER A 384 -21.36 27.44 -17.97
C SER A 384 -21.78 27.55 -19.42
N ILE A 385 -21.31 26.58 -20.22
CA ILE A 385 -21.69 26.37 -21.60
C ILE A 385 -21.87 24.88 -21.86
N HIS A 386 -22.86 24.51 -22.67
CA HIS A 386 -23.06 23.13 -23.10
C HIS A 386 -22.28 22.82 -24.37
N THR A 387 -21.76 21.60 -24.49
CA THR A 387 -21.20 21.12 -25.75
C THR A 387 -22.28 20.59 -26.70
N GLY A 388 -22.00 20.61 -28.00
CA GLY A 388 -22.91 20.16 -29.06
C GLY A 388 -22.18 19.45 -30.22
N THR A 389 -22.94 18.88 -31.15
CA THR A 389 -22.41 18.18 -32.34
C THR A 389 -23.12 18.58 -33.65
N GLU A 390 -23.80 19.72 -33.65
CA GLU A 390 -24.38 20.28 -34.87
C GLU A 390 -23.31 21.02 -35.69
N SER A 391 -23.72 22.02 -36.49
CA SER A 391 -22.80 22.79 -37.32
C SER A 391 -22.46 24.11 -36.64
N VAL A 392 -21.19 24.34 -36.34
CA VAL A 392 -20.59 25.60 -35.85
C VAL A 392 -21.44 26.86 -36.13
N VAL A 393 -22.00 27.46 -35.07
CA VAL A 393 -22.73 28.74 -35.12
C VAL A 393 -22.20 29.67 -34.01
N PRO A 394 -21.23 30.55 -34.31
CA PRO A 394 -20.63 31.40 -33.28
C PRO A 394 -21.62 32.34 -32.58
N ASN A 395 -21.55 32.42 -31.26
CA ASN A 395 -22.44 33.12 -30.34
C ASN A 395 -23.86 32.50 -30.28
N SER A 396 -23.95 31.18 -30.35
CA SER A 396 -25.18 30.39 -30.17
C SER A 396 -25.50 30.04 -28.71
N ALA A 397 -24.54 30.22 -27.80
CA ALA A 397 -24.51 29.72 -26.41
C ALA A 397 -24.47 28.17 -26.29
N ILE A 398 -24.07 27.48 -27.35
CA ILE A 398 -23.68 26.07 -27.37
C ILE A 398 -22.29 26.00 -28.01
N LEU A 399 -21.39 25.21 -27.47
CA LEU A 399 -20.04 25.01 -28.01
C LEU A 399 -20.04 23.76 -28.90
N GLU A 400 -20.07 23.93 -30.22
CA GLU A 400 -20.06 22.80 -31.15
C GLU A 400 -18.66 22.16 -31.20
N VAL A 401 -18.59 20.84 -30.96
CA VAL A 401 -17.36 20.08 -30.77
C VAL A 401 -17.36 18.73 -31.50
N GLY A 402 -16.19 18.14 -31.69
CA GLY A 402 -16.00 16.74 -32.04
C GLY A 402 -14.90 16.07 -31.20
N HIS A 403 -14.93 14.74 -31.11
CA HIS A 403 -13.87 13.97 -30.42
C HIS A 403 -12.48 14.30 -31.01
N GLY A 404 -11.54 14.65 -30.12
CA GLY A 404 -10.20 15.09 -30.45
C GLY A 404 -10.06 16.62 -30.68
N ASP A 405 -11.12 17.40 -30.52
CA ASP A 405 -11.03 18.86 -30.49
C ASP A 405 -10.54 19.34 -29.11
N THR A 406 -9.61 20.29 -29.08
CA THR A 406 -9.28 21.03 -27.85
C THR A 406 -10.20 22.25 -27.69
N VAL A 407 -10.69 22.48 -26.46
CA VAL A 407 -11.38 23.70 -26.01
C VAL A 407 -10.36 24.65 -25.40
N HIS A 408 -10.39 25.92 -25.80
CA HIS A 408 -9.61 27.01 -25.25
C HIS A 408 -10.55 28.00 -24.57
N VAL A 409 -10.42 28.19 -23.26
CA VAL A 409 -11.11 29.26 -22.52
C VAL A 409 -10.11 30.38 -22.28
N THR A 410 -10.39 31.56 -22.82
CA THR A 410 -9.56 32.76 -22.69
C THR A 410 -10.29 33.85 -21.92
N TYR A 411 -9.61 34.37 -20.90
CA TYR A 411 -9.99 35.58 -20.19
C TYR A 411 -9.03 36.72 -20.55
N PHE A 412 -9.58 37.91 -20.78
CA PHE A 412 -8.83 39.13 -21.05
C PHE A 412 -8.98 40.07 -19.87
N ASP A 413 -7.88 40.27 -19.16
CA ASP A 413 -7.77 41.08 -17.96
C ASP A 413 -7.32 42.51 -18.33
N GLU A 414 -7.92 43.53 -17.71
CA GLU A 414 -7.53 44.94 -17.89
C GLU A 414 -6.37 45.37 -16.96
N GLU A 415 -6.24 44.82 -15.75
CA GLU A 415 -5.25 45.22 -14.73
C GLU A 415 -4.70 44.04 -13.89
N ASP A 416 -3.60 43.44 -14.37
CA ASP A 416 -2.82 42.42 -13.65
C ASP A 416 -2.28 42.91 -12.28
N ASP A 417 -1.59 42.03 -11.53
CA ASP A 417 -0.95 42.40 -10.25
C ASP A 417 0.06 43.58 -10.34
N SER A 418 0.43 43.99 -11.55
CA SER A 418 1.30 45.13 -11.85
C SER A 418 0.57 46.32 -12.52
N GLY A 419 -0.75 46.25 -12.68
CA GLY A 419 -1.62 47.25 -13.32
C GLY A 419 -1.50 47.31 -14.84
N ASN A 420 -1.32 46.17 -15.52
CA ASN A 420 -1.20 46.07 -16.98
C ASN A 420 -2.19 45.04 -17.53
N PRO A 421 -2.68 45.18 -18.77
CA PRO A 421 -3.54 44.17 -19.37
C PRO A 421 -2.85 42.82 -19.51
N ALA A 422 -3.53 41.76 -19.08
CA ALA A 422 -3.07 40.39 -19.18
C ALA A 422 -4.07 39.49 -19.91
N GLN A 423 -3.67 38.24 -20.14
CA GLN A 423 -4.51 37.21 -20.74
C GLN A 423 -4.25 35.90 -20.00
N SER A 424 -5.32 35.29 -19.51
CA SER A 424 -5.30 33.95 -18.92
C SER A 424 -5.99 32.97 -19.85
N GLU A 425 -5.43 31.77 -19.97
CA GLU A 425 -5.93 30.72 -20.85
C GLU A 425 -5.89 29.37 -20.12
N ILE A 426 -6.97 28.60 -20.23
CA ILE A 426 -7.03 27.20 -19.79
C ILE A 426 -7.59 26.36 -20.94
N THR A 427 -7.17 25.09 -21.01
CA THR A 427 -7.58 24.15 -22.05
C THR A 427 -8.18 22.88 -21.46
N ALA A 428 -9.06 22.25 -22.24
CA ALA A 428 -9.61 20.92 -22.00
C ALA A 428 -9.77 20.17 -23.33
N GLU A 429 -9.72 18.85 -23.30
CA GLU A 429 -9.88 18.03 -24.50
C GLU A 429 -11.31 17.50 -24.62
N ILE A 430 -11.83 17.37 -25.85
CA ILE A 430 -13.13 16.75 -26.11
C ILE A 430 -12.95 15.28 -26.43
N ASP A 431 -13.65 14.43 -25.70
CA ASP A 431 -13.75 13.01 -25.97
C ASP A 431 -15.21 12.53 -25.94
N CYS A 432 -15.67 12.05 -27.07
CA CYS A 432 -17.04 11.58 -27.28
C CYS A 432 -17.10 10.08 -27.64
N ILE A 433 -16.02 9.33 -27.43
CA ILE A 433 -15.92 7.91 -27.79
C ILE A 433 -15.70 7.12 -26.50
N PRO A 434 -16.53 6.10 -26.21
CA PRO A 434 -16.33 5.28 -25.02
C PRO A 434 -15.18 4.27 -25.21
N PRO A 435 -14.41 3.96 -24.15
CA PRO A 435 -13.20 3.15 -24.22
C PRO A 435 -13.47 1.73 -24.74
N MET A 436 -12.66 1.23 -25.68
CA MET A 436 -12.88 -0.09 -26.28
C MET A 436 -12.32 -1.22 -25.41
N LEU A 437 -13.22 -1.99 -24.80
CA LEU A 437 -12.90 -3.16 -23.96
C LEU A 437 -12.38 -4.37 -24.77
N ALA A 438 -11.23 -4.91 -24.37
CA ALA A 438 -10.60 -6.09 -24.97
C ALA A 438 -10.08 -7.13 -23.94
N ASN A 439 -9.79 -8.35 -24.41
CA ASN A 439 -9.06 -9.41 -23.69
C ASN A 439 -9.60 -9.84 -22.31
N VAL A 440 -10.91 -9.68 -22.06
CA VAL A 440 -11.56 -10.03 -20.80
C VAL A 440 -11.33 -11.50 -20.43
N ARG A 441 -10.66 -11.75 -19.30
CA ARG A 441 -10.32 -13.09 -18.79
C ARG A 441 -10.30 -13.13 -17.26
N VAL A 442 -10.39 -14.35 -16.71
CA VAL A 442 -10.03 -14.63 -15.31
C VAL A 442 -8.57 -15.05 -15.31
N SER A 443 -7.67 -14.26 -14.71
CA SER A 443 -6.23 -14.55 -14.69
C SER A 443 -5.78 -15.31 -13.43
N PHE A 444 -6.53 -15.18 -12.34
CA PHE A 444 -6.34 -16.00 -11.13
C PHE A 444 -7.69 -16.42 -10.57
N LEU A 445 -7.73 -17.61 -9.97
CA LEU A 445 -8.91 -18.18 -9.34
C LEU A 445 -8.50 -18.84 -8.01
N GLY A 446 -9.27 -18.57 -6.96
CA GLY A 446 -9.07 -19.17 -5.65
C GLY A 446 -10.36 -19.69 -5.02
N THR A 447 -10.30 -20.00 -3.73
CA THR A 447 -11.48 -20.39 -2.94
C THR A 447 -12.39 -19.20 -2.60
N THR A 448 -11.79 -18.05 -2.26
CA THR A 448 -12.51 -16.84 -1.87
C THR A 448 -12.16 -15.61 -2.72
N GLN A 449 -11.33 -15.79 -3.76
CA GLN A 449 -10.90 -14.74 -4.68
C GLN A 449 -11.03 -15.15 -6.16
N ALA A 450 -11.08 -14.14 -7.03
CA ALA A 450 -10.72 -14.23 -8.44
C ALA A 450 -10.04 -12.92 -8.88
N GLN A 451 -9.14 -12.97 -9.88
CA GLN A 451 -8.62 -11.77 -10.55
C GLN A 451 -9.17 -11.74 -11.97
N ILE A 452 -9.79 -10.61 -12.34
CA ILE A 452 -10.30 -10.33 -13.68
C ILE A 452 -9.31 -9.39 -14.37
N GLU A 453 -8.95 -9.70 -15.61
CA GLU A 453 -8.10 -8.86 -16.44
C GLU A 453 -8.81 -8.50 -17.74
N PHE A 454 -8.62 -7.26 -18.18
CA PHE A 454 -9.05 -6.75 -19.48
C PHE A 454 -8.20 -5.53 -19.85
N ASN A 455 -8.27 -5.08 -21.10
CA ASN A 455 -7.59 -3.88 -21.57
C ASN A 455 -8.62 -2.88 -22.11
N THR A 456 -8.27 -1.60 -22.05
CA THR A 456 -8.89 -0.51 -22.82
C THR A 456 -7.84 0.12 -23.74
N ASP A 457 -8.26 0.69 -24.86
CA ASP A 457 -7.38 1.40 -25.80
C ASP A 457 -6.97 2.80 -25.30
N GLU A 458 -7.68 3.33 -24.31
CA GLU A 458 -7.33 4.56 -23.57
C GLU A 458 -7.45 4.40 -22.05
N ILE A 459 -7.07 5.46 -21.32
CA ILE A 459 -7.09 5.49 -19.86
C ILE A 459 -8.53 5.61 -19.39
N ALA A 460 -9.03 4.55 -18.77
CA ALA A 460 -10.39 4.50 -18.24
C ALA A 460 -10.40 3.93 -16.82
N LYS A 461 -11.51 4.10 -16.11
CA LYS A 461 -11.83 3.46 -14.85
C LYS A 461 -12.49 2.11 -15.09
N GLY A 462 -11.78 1.02 -14.79
CA GLY A 462 -12.35 -0.32 -14.90
C GLY A 462 -13.30 -0.65 -13.75
N ILE A 463 -14.45 -1.28 -14.04
CA ILE A 463 -15.41 -1.76 -13.04
C ILE A 463 -15.82 -3.19 -13.39
N VAL A 464 -15.70 -4.13 -12.44
CA VAL A 464 -16.29 -5.47 -12.56
C VAL A 464 -17.60 -5.52 -11.79
N HIS A 465 -18.70 -5.78 -12.48
CA HIS A 465 -19.99 -6.12 -11.89
C HIS A 465 -20.12 -7.63 -11.78
N TYR A 466 -20.47 -8.16 -10.61
CA TYR A 466 -20.49 -9.62 -10.38
C TYR A 466 -21.61 -10.08 -9.42
N GLY A 467 -22.05 -11.32 -9.63
CA GLY A 467 -23.15 -11.91 -8.88
C GLY A 467 -23.21 -13.43 -9.04
N THR A 468 -24.29 -14.05 -8.53
CA THR A 468 -24.47 -15.51 -8.60
C THR A 468 -25.39 -15.95 -9.75
N SER A 469 -25.84 -14.99 -10.56
CA SER A 469 -26.63 -15.15 -11.79
C SER A 469 -26.41 -13.92 -12.67
N CYS A 470 -26.39 -14.08 -13.99
CA CYS A 470 -26.21 -12.97 -14.94
C CYS A 470 -27.29 -11.88 -14.76
N ASP A 471 -28.55 -12.27 -14.51
CA ASP A 471 -29.67 -11.35 -14.26
C ASP A 471 -29.57 -10.55 -12.93
N ALA A 472 -28.57 -10.80 -12.09
CA ALA A 472 -28.45 -10.18 -10.77
C ALA A 472 -26.99 -10.03 -10.31
N LEU A 473 -26.26 -9.14 -10.98
CA LEU A 473 -24.91 -8.71 -10.61
C LEU A 473 -25.00 -7.68 -9.45
N SER A 474 -25.21 -8.19 -8.23
CA SER A 474 -25.52 -7.34 -7.06
C SER A 474 -24.29 -6.78 -6.33
N GLN A 475 -23.09 -6.93 -6.89
CA GLN A 475 -21.83 -6.44 -6.34
C GLN A 475 -21.01 -5.83 -7.46
N GLN A 476 -20.20 -4.83 -7.13
CA GLN A 476 -19.25 -4.22 -8.05
C GLN A 476 -17.90 -4.02 -7.38
N THR A 477 -16.83 -3.97 -8.16
CA THR A 477 -15.48 -3.61 -7.70
C THR A 477 -14.83 -2.71 -8.76
N PRO A 478 -14.62 -1.42 -8.46
CA PRO A 478 -13.88 -0.51 -9.33
C PRO A 478 -12.36 -0.71 -9.18
N ALA A 479 -11.61 -0.20 -10.14
CA ALA A 479 -10.16 -0.05 -10.12
C ALA A 479 -9.75 1.42 -10.38
N GLU A 480 -8.44 1.67 -10.34
CA GLU A 480 -7.82 2.94 -10.73
C GLU A 480 -7.91 3.18 -12.25
N ASN A 481 -7.64 4.42 -12.67
CA ASN A 481 -7.63 4.80 -14.07
C ASN A 481 -6.38 4.24 -14.78
N THR A 482 -6.56 3.38 -15.78
CA THR A 482 -5.48 2.69 -16.52
C THR A 482 -5.97 2.16 -17.88
N THR A 483 -5.05 1.73 -18.74
CA THR A 483 -5.33 0.91 -19.94
C THR A 483 -5.31 -0.59 -19.65
N ASP A 484 -4.60 -1.03 -18.60
CA ASP A 484 -4.38 -2.43 -18.26
C ASP A 484 -5.05 -2.78 -16.92
N HIS A 485 -6.28 -3.30 -16.99
CA HIS A 485 -7.15 -3.52 -15.84
C HIS A 485 -6.88 -4.85 -15.15
N ARG A 486 -6.75 -4.84 -13.82
CA ARG A 486 -6.48 -6.02 -12.99
C ARG A 486 -7.30 -5.98 -11.69
N ILE A 487 -8.53 -6.48 -11.74
CA ILE A 487 -9.52 -6.26 -10.68
C ILE A 487 -9.66 -7.52 -9.81
N ALA A 488 -9.31 -7.41 -8.53
CA ALA A 488 -9.33 -8.51 -7.56
C ALA A 488 -10.69 -8.61 -6.84
N LEU A 489 -11.49 -9.60 -7.21
CA LEU A 489 -12.76 -9.92 -6.55
C LEU A 489 -12.47 -10.71 -5.27
N ASN A 490 -12.84 -10.16 -4.12
CA ASN A 490 -12.57 -10.74 -2.80
C ASN A 490 -13.87 -11.16 -2.09
N ASN A 491 -13.74 -11.89 -0.96
CA ASN A 491 -14.85 -12.35 -0.12
C ASN A 491 -15.87 -13.29 -0.80
N LEU A 492 -15.47 -13.97 -1.88
CA LEU A 492 -16.30 -14.95 -2.57
C LEU A 492 -16.52 -16.21 -1.71
N ALA A 493 -17.59 -16.97 -2.01
CA ALA A 493 -17.83 -18.26 -1.38
C ALA A 493 -17.15 -19.38 -2.19
N ALA A 494 -16.53 -20.34 -1.51
CA ALA A 494 -15.85 -21.50 -2.12
C ALA A 494 -16.82 -22.46 -2.84
N GLY A 495 -16.34 -23.11 -3.90
CA GLY A 495 -17.11 -24.09 -4.68
C GLY A 495 -18.31 -23.52 -5.43
N LYS A 496 -18.35 -22.21 -5.69
CA LYS A 496 -19.56 -21.49 -6.14
C LYS A 496 -19.35 -20.82 -7.49
N ARG A 497 -20.35 -20.94 -8.37
CA ARG A 497 -20.37 -20.21 -9.64
C ARG A 497 -20.70 -18.73 -9.41
N TYR A 498 -19.89 -17.88 -10.02
CA TYR A 498 -20.13 -16.45 -10.15
C TYR A 498 -20.21 -16.07 -11.63
N TYR A 499 -21.02 -15.07 -11.94
CA TYR A 499 -21.13 -14.42 -13.24
C TYR A 499 -20.61 -13.00 -13.08
N PHE A 500 -20.00 -12.46 -14.13
CA PHE A 500 -19.52 -11.09 -14.15
C PHE A 500 -19.57 -10.47 -15.55
N THR A 501 -19.50 -9.15 -15.57
CA THR A 501 -19.39 -8.30 -16.75
C THR A 501 -18.45 -7.15 -16.43
N VAL A 502 -17.82 -6.56 -17.44
CA VAL A 502 -16.89 -5.44 -17.25
C VAL A 502 -17.46 -4.17 -17.86
N GLU A 503 -17.27 -3.07 -17.15
CA GLU A 503 -17.54 -1.70 -17.60
C GLU A 503 -16.21 -0.93 -17.57
N ALA A 504 -16.04 0.00 -18.49
CA ALA A 504 -14.98 0.99 -18.45
C ALA A 504 -15.59 2.38 -18.68
N GLN A 505 -15.19 3.35 -17.87
CA GLN A 505 -15.60 4.75 -18.00
C GLN A 505 -14.35 5.64 -18.12
N ASP A 506 -14.23 6.43 -19.18
CA ASP A 506 -13.09 7.36 -19.35
C ASP A 506 -13.19 8.61 -18.43
N VAL A 507 -12.30 9.57 -18.65
CA VAL A 507 -12.24 10.84 -17.88
C VAL A 507 -13.24 11.91 -18.37
N ALA A 508 -13.80 11.78 -19.58
CA ALA A 508 -14.93 12.56 -20.07
C ALA A 508 -16.29 11.98 -19.65
N GLY A 509 -16.28 10.78 -19.06
CA GLY A 509 -17.45 10.09 -18.53
C GLY A 509 -18.14 9.15 -19.53
N ASN A 510 -17.64 8.97 -20.76
CA ASN A 510 -18.23 7.99 -21.67
C ASN A 510 -17.97 6.58 -21.13
N SER A 511 -18.97 5.71 -21.25
CA SER A 511 -18.91 4.36 -20.68
C SER A 511 -19.13 3.29 -21.74
N SER A 512 -18.31 2.24 -21.70
CA SER A 512 -18.48 1.00 -22.46
C SER A 512 -18.75 -0.19 -21.55
N TYR A 513 -19.34 -1.24 -22.11
CA TYR A 513 -19.76 -2.42 -21.37
C TYR A 513 -19.54 -3.69 -22.19
N ASN A 514 -19.07 -4.75 -21.53
CA ASN A 514 -18.89 -6.06 -22.14
C ASN A 514 -19.53 -7.15 -21.25
N ASP A 515 -20.62 -7.69 -21.75
CA ASP A 515 -21.45 -8.73 -21.13
C ASP A 515 -21.28 -10.11 -21.80
N ASN A 516 -20.21 -10.31 -22.59
CA ASN A 516 -20.00 -11.52 -23.37
C ASN A 516 -21.16 -11.81 -24.37
N GLY A 517 -21.82 -10.77 -24.90
CA GLY A 517 -22.93 -10.91 -25.84
C GLY A 517 -24.26 -11.26 -25.17
N GLY A 518 -24.43 -10.88 -23.90
CA GLY A 518 -25.61 -11.13 -23.07
C GLY A 518 -25.58 -12.42 -22.24
N ASP A 519 -24.56 -13.27 -22.41
CA ASP A 519 -24.42 -14.53 -21.65
C ASP A 519 -23.71 -14.36 -20.30
N CYS A 520 -23.11 -13.19 -20.05
CA CYS A 520 -22.10 -12.89 -19.03
C CYS A 520 -20.81 -13.74 -19.18
N PHE A 521 -19.71 -13.25 -18.60
CA PHE A 521 -18.58 -14.10 -18.25
C PHE A 521 -18.90 -14.87 -16.96
N ASN A 522 -18.26 -16.01 -16.71
CA ASN A 522 -18.48 -16.77 -15.49
C ASN A 522 -17.28 -17.63 -15.09
N PHE A 523 -17.16 -17.90 -13.79
CA PHE A 523 -16.16 -18.79 -13.20
C PHE A 523 -16.75 -19.56 -12.01
N VAL A 524 -16.04 -20.58 -11.51
CA VAL A 524 -16.42 -21.34 -10.32
C VAL A 524 -15.24 -21.33 -9.36
N THR A 525 -15.39 -20.72 -8.18
CA THR A 525 -14.33 -20.75 -7.15
C THR A 525 -14.00 -22.18 -6.74
N TYR A 526 -12.74 -22.41 -6.37
CA TYR A 526 -12.32 -23.73 -5.90
C TYR A 526 -12.98 -24.07 -4.54
N THR A 527 -13.15 -25.36 -4.25
CA THR A 527 -13.66 -25.84 -2.96
C THR A 527 -12.59 -25.84 -1.87
N GLN A 528 -11.34 -26.00 -2.28
CA GLN A 528 -10.13 -25.99 -1.46
C GLN A 528 -8.98 -25.50 -2.35
N GLN A 529 -8.02 -24.81 -1.75
CA GLN A 529 -6.77 -24.38 -2.38
C GLN A 529 -5.70 -24.35 -1.28
N ASN A 530 -4.48 -24.75 -1.59
CA ASN A 530 -3.33 -24.53 -0.72
C ASN A 530 -2.73 -23.15 -1.04
N HIS A 531 -2.58 -22.32 -0.01
CA HIS A 531 -1.99 -20.98 -0.16
C HIS A 531 -0.47 -20.99 0.01
N PHE A 532 0.15 -22.12 0.38
CA PHE A 532 1.60 -22.27 0.54
C PHE A 532 2.24 -21.24 1.48
N THR A 533 1.49 -20.80 2.49
CA THR A 533 1.91 -19.75 3.42
C THR A 533 1.67 -20.18 4.85
N GLU A 534 2.73 -20.12 5.64
CA GLU A 534 2.70 -20.26 7.08
C GLU A 534 2.87 -18.90 7.77
N TYR A 535 2.08 -18.69 8.82
CA TYR A 535 2.17 -17.51 9.67
C TYR A 535 2.61 -17.94 11.07
N PHE A 536 3.81 -17.54 11.44
CA PHE A 536 4.39 -17.79 12.75
C PHE A 536 4.02 -16.67 13.73
N HIS A 537 3.73 -17.06 14.96
CA HIS A 537 3.40 -16.16 16.06
C HIS A 537 3.59 -16.88 17.40
N THR A 538 3.34 -16.21 18.53
CA THR A 538 3.51 -16.76 19.89
C THR A 538 2.70 -18.04 20.23
N GLN A 539 1.83 -18.54 19.33
CA GLN A 539 1.14 -19.83 19.47
C GLN A 539 1.50 -20.84 18.36
N ASN A 540 2.19 -20.40 17.30
CA ASN A 540 2.81 -21.20 16.25
C ASN A 540 4.26 -20.70 16.07
N PRO A 541 5.18 -21.10 16.97
CA PRO A 541 6.56 -20.61 16.94
C PRO A 541 7.32 -21.18 15.74
N VAL A 542 8.40 -20.51 15.33
CA VAL A 542 9.23 -20.94 14.19
C VAL A 542 9.88 -22.30 14.47
N ASP A 543 9.69 -23.26 13.57
CA ASP A 543 10.26 -24.63 13.63
C ASP A 543 10.87 -25.11 12.29
N ILE A 544 10.89 -24.23 11.30
CA ILE A 544 11.41 -24.42 9.93
C ILE A 544 12.86 -23.97 9.74
N GLU A 545 13.60 -23.65 10.81
CA GLU A 545 15.04 -23.41 10.74
C GLU A 545 15.81 -24.63 10.17
N TYR A 546 16.98 -24.41 9.57
CA TYR A 546 17.79 -25.47 8.95
C TYR A 546 16.99 -26.36 7.96
N SER A 547 16.23 -25.73 7.06
CA SER A 547 15.36 -26.41 6.10
C SER A 547 15.43 -25.85 4.67
N GLN A 548 14.97 -26.66 3.73
CA GLN A 548 14.67 -26.23 2.37
C GLN A 548 13.20 -26.53 2.08
N ILE A 549 12.50 -25.52 1.55
CA ILE A 549 11.16 -25.64 0.99
C ILE A 549 11.30 -25.49 -0.52
N THR A 550 10.93 -26.51 -1.29
CA THR A 550 10.90 -26.44 -2.76
C THR A 550 9.46 -26.40 -3.25
N PHE A 551 9.14 -25.40 -4.07
CA PHE A 551 7.88 -25.26 -4.79
C PHE A 551 8.09 -25.57 -6.27
N VAL A 552 7.28 -26.48 -6.81
CA VAL A 552 7.31 -26.89 -8.22
C VAL A 552 5.99 -26.48 -8.88
N PRO A 553 6.01 -25.76 -10.03
CA PRO A 553 4.81 -25.45 -10.80
C PRO A 553 4.02 -26.70 -11.22
N VAL A 554 2.69 -26.62 -11.18
CA VAL A 554 1.75 -27.67 -11.66
C VAL A 554 0.51 -27.02 -12.28
N ASP A 555 -0.13 -27.69 -13.24
CA ASP A 555 -1.36 -27.19 -13.89
C ASP A 555 -2.62 -27.54 -13.07
N THR A 556 -2.65 -27.06 -11.82
CA THR A 556 -3.75 -27.31 -10.87
C THR A 556 -4.23 -26.02 -10.21
N ALA A 557 -5.35 -26.12 -9.47
CA ALA A 557 -5.91 -25.04 -8.67
C ALA A 557 -4.91 -24.37 -7.71
N ASP A 558 -3.87 -25.10 -7.28
CA ASP A 558 -2.87 -24.66 -6.32
C ASP A 558 -1.68 -23.94 -6.98
N PHE A 559 -1.53 -24.03 -8.32
CA PHE A 559 -0.39 -23.59 -9.15
C PHE A 559 0.98 -24.20 -8.81
N TYR A 560 1.17 -24.65 -7.57
CA TYR A 560 2.38 -25.30 -7.09
C TYR A 560 2.05 -26.60 -6.37
N GLN A 561 3.04 -27.48 -6.28
CA GLN A 561 3.18 -28.46 -5.22
C GLN A 561 4.43 -28.15 -4.40
N ALA A 562 4.44 -28.52 -3.12
CA ALA A 562 5.53 -28.19 -2.20
C ALA A 562 6.08 -29.43 -1.49
N CYS A 563 7.39 -29.43 -1.26
CA CYS A 563 8.08 -30.40 -0.42
C CYS A 563 9.05 -29.72 0.55
N PHE A 564 9.43 -30.45 1.59
CA PHE A 564 10.26 -29.98 2.69
C PHE A 564 11.38 -30.98 3.02
N GLU A 565 12.60 -30.47 3.17
CA GLU A 565 13.81 -31.21 3.56
C GLU A 565 14.61 -30.42 4.61
N ARG A 566 15.51 -31.08 5.35
CA ARG A 566 16.43 -30.41 6.31
C ARG A 566 17.82 -30.24 5.67
N ILE A 567 18.45 -29.09 5.91
CA ILE A 567 19.77 -28.72 5.34
C ILE A 567 20.73 -28.28 6.44
N GLU A 568 22.04 -28.54 6.27
CA GLU A 568 23.08 -28.07 7.20
C GLU A 568 23.71 -26.74 6.74
N GLU A 569 23.91 -26.59 5.42
CA GLU A 569 24.52 -25.44 4.75
C GLU A 569 23.65 -24.97 3.58
N PHE A 570 23.87 -23.75 3.10
CA PHE A 570 23.19 -23.23 1.91
C PHE A 570 23.63 -23.98 0.63
N PRO A 571 22.70 -24.36 -0.27
CA PRO A 571 23.05 -25.02 -1.53
C PRO A 571 23.95 -24.16 -2.44
N VAL A 572 23.85 -22.84 -2.33
CA VAL A 572 24.62 -21.87 -3.11
C VAL A 572 25.51 -21.06 -2.16
N PRO A 573 26.84 -21.03 -2.37
CA PRO A 573 27.75 -20.27 -1.51
C PRO A 573 27.42 -18.78 -1.44
N LEU A 574 27.77 -18.14 -0.31
CA LEU A 574 27.68 -16.69 -0.11
C LEU A 574 28.57 -15.95 -1.12
N ALA A 575 27.96 -15.51 -2.21
CA ALA A 575 28.59 -14.83 -3.33
C ALA A 575 27.53 -14.02 -4.09
N GLY A 576 27.99 -13.14 -5.00
CA GLY A 576 27.13 -12.39 -5.90
C GLY A 576 27.42 -10.90 -5.89
N GLU A 577 26.48 -10.13 -6.43
CA GLU A 577 26.44 -8.68 -6.30
C GLU A 577 25.84 -8.30 -4.93
N LEU A 578 26.53 -7.44 -4.18
CA LEU A 578 26.03 -6.92 -2.90
C LEU A 578 24.97 -5.84 -3.15
N ILE A 579 23.78 -6.02 -2.61
CA ILE A 579 22.66 -5.09 -2.72
C ILE A 579 22.51 -4.34 -1.38
N PRO A 580 22.96 -3.07 -1.29
CA PRO A 580 22.75 -2.27 -0.10
C PRO A 580 21.28 -1.83 -0.03
N LEU A 581 20.55 -2.36 0.95
CA LEU A 581 19.22 -1.91 1.32
C LEU A 581 19.27 -1.13 2.64
N LYS A 582 18.34 -0.19 2.76
CA LYS A 582 17.99 0.44 4.03
C LYS A 582 16.90 -0.35 4.74
N ASP A 583 16.66 0.02 5.98
CA ASP A 583 15.37 -0.19 6.64
C ASP A 583 14.21 0.25 5.74
N ASP A 584 13.10 -0.51 5.75
CA ASP A 584 11.89 -0.29 4.93
C ASP A 584 12.16 0.16 3.47
N SER A 585 12.96 -0.63 2.74
CA SER A 585 13.33 -0.29 1.36
C SER A 585 13.37 -1.49 0.42
N PHE A 586 13.49 -1.23 -0.88
CA PHE A 586 13.59 -2.26 -1.90
C PHE A 586 14.59 -1.94 -3.00
N HIS A 587 15.02 -2.97 -3.73
CA HIS A 587 15.88 -2.85 -4.90
C HIS A 587 15.27 -3.60 -6.09
N GLU A 588 15.17 -2.93 -7.25
CA GLU A 588 14.67 -3.52 -8.49
C GLU A 588 15.78 -4.32 -9.20
N VAL A 589 15.55 -5.62 -9.42
CA VAL A 589 16.40 -6.48 -10.26
C VAL A 589 15.70 -6.74 -11.58
N ARG A 590 16.21 -6.13 -12.65
CA ARG A 590 15.72 -6.36 -14.03
C ARG A 590 16.43 -7.53 -14.68
N LEU A 591 15.67 -8.39 -15.36
CA LEU A 591 16.21 -9.51 -16.11
C LEU A 591 16.68 -9.05 -17.51
N PRO A 592 17.70 -9.70 -18.10
CA PRO A 592 18.11 -9.42 -19.47
C PRO A 592 17.04 -9.80 -20.49
N ASN A 593 16.97 -9.03 -21.58
CA ASN A 593 16.03 -9.25 -22.68
C ASN A 593 15.95 -10.72 -23.12
N GLY A 594 14.73 -11.27 -23.13
CA GLY A 594 14.46 -12.65 -23.54
C GLY A 594 14.60 -13.70 -22.42
N ILE A 595 14.82 -13.27 -21.17
CA ILE A 595 14.72 -14.12 -19.97
C ILE A 595 13.58 -13.58 -19.11
N THR A 596 12.68 -14.47 -18.69
CA THR A 596 11.59 -14.18 -17.75
C THR A 596 11.60 -15.16 -16.58
N LEU A 597 10.83 -14.85 -15.54
CA LEU A 597 10.54 -15.75 -14.42
C LEU A 597 9.04 -16.03 -14.38
N PRO A 598 8.59 -17.28 -14.60
CA PRO A 598 7.21 -17.65 -14.40
C PRO A 598 6.88 -17.73 -12.91
N PHE A 599 5.86 -16.99 -12.46
CA PHE A 599 5.34 -17.05 -11.10
C PHE A 599 3.81 -16.92 -11.11
N TYR A 600 3.10 -17.94 -10.58
CA TYR A 600 1.62 -18.04 -10.64
C TYR A 600 1.06 -17.89 -12.07
N GLY A 601 1.73 -18.49 -13.05
CA GLY A 601 1.32 -18.44 -14.47
C GLY A 601 1.55 -17.09 -15.17
N ILE A 602 2.27 -16.16 -14.54
CA ILE A 602 2.64 -14.86 -15.12
C ILE A 602 4.15 -14.80 -15.31
N GLU A 603 4.58 -14.41 -16.52
CA GLU A 603 5.99 -14.15 -16.83
C GLU A 603 6.42 -12.76 -16.35
N TYR A 604 7.49 -12.69 -15.55
CA TYR A 604 8.04 -11.45 -15.04
C TYR A 604 9.43 -11.14 -15.63
N ASP A 605 9.61 -9.88 -16.08
CA ASP A 605 10.88 -9.33 -16.57
C ASP A 605 11.75 -8.69 -15.46
N ARG A 606 11.23 -8.64 -14.24
CA ARG A 606 11.88 -8.07 -13.05
C ARG A 606 11.27 -8.63 -11.76
N PHE A 607 12.05 -8.55 -10.69
CA PHE A 607 11.57 -8.72 -9.32
C PHE A 607 12.20 -7.64 -8.42
N PHE A 608 11.65 -7.46 -7.23
CA PHE A 608 12.12 -6.48 -6.26
C PHE A 608 12.51 -7.20 -4.98
N ILE A 609 13.69 -6.92 -4.46
CA ILE A 609 14.17 -7.42 -3.17
C ILE A 609 13.74 -6.42 -2.11
N GLY A 610 12.85 -6.81 -1.19
CA GLY A 610 12.50 -5.99 -0.03
C GLY A 610 13.46 -6.25 1.12
N SER A 611 13.80 -5.22 1.90
CA SER A 611 14.63 -5.33 3.12
C SER A 611 14.07 -6.37 4.08
N ASN A 612 12.75 -6.39 4.19
CA ASN A 612 11.91 -7.16 5.10
C ASN A 612 11.72 -8.63 4.68
N GLY A 613 12.75 -9.24 4.09
CA GLY A 613 12.89 -10.70 3.91
C GLY A 613 11.97 -11.38 2.88
N TYR A 614 11.58 -10.65 1.84
CA TYR A 614 10.80 -11.16 0.72
C TYR A 614 11.24 -10.60 -0.64
N LEU A 615 10.79 -11.27 -1.69
CA LEU A 615 10.78 -10.76 -3.06
C LEU A 615 9.36 -10.41 -3.47
N SER A 616 9.13 -9.22 -4.03
CA SER A 616 7.86 -8.85 -4.67
C SER A 616 8.01 -8.76 -6.19
N PHE A 617 6.90 -8.92 -6.91
CA PHE A 617 6.85 -8.78 -8.36
C PHE A 617 5.94 -7.60 -8.76
N ARG A 618 6.11 -7.11 -9.99
CA ARG A 618 5.49 -5.88 -10.56
C ARG A 618 6.04 -4.58 -9.99
N GLU A 619 6.00 -4.46 -8.67
CA GLU A 619 6.42 -3.28 -7.91
C GLU A 619 7.24 -3.64 -6.67
N GLY A 620 8.00 -2.66 -6.18
CA GLY A 620 8.70 -2.74 -4.90
C GLY A 620 7.75 -2.51 -3.74
N SER A 621 8.09 -3.07 -2.58
CA SER A 621 7.29 -2.97 -1.36
C SER A 621 8.19 -2.62 -0.18
N THR A 622 7.65 -1.81 0.73
CA THR A 622 8.26 -1.43 2.02
C THR A 622 7.42 -1.94 3.20
N ASP A 623 6.55 -2.93 2.98
CA ASP A 623 5.82 -3.60 4.06
C ASP A 623 6.79 -4.28 5.04
N TYR A 624 6.70 -3.97 6.33
CA TYR A 624 7.40 -4.68 7.42
C TYR A 624 6.48 -5.60 8.24
N ASN A 625 5.16 -5.37 8.27
CA ASN A 625 4.28 -6.11 9.18
C ASN A 625 4.07 -7.55 8.70
N SER A 626 4.58 -8.51 9.48
CA SER A 626 4.34 -9.95 9.31
C SER A 626 2.87 -10.30 9.58
N VAL A 627 1.99 -10.01 8.61
CA VAL A 627 0.54 -10.30 8.61
C VAL A 627 0.04 -10.74 7.23
N PRO A 628 -0.89 -11.72 7.15
CA PRO A 628 -1.38 -12.24 5.86
C PRO A 628 -1.95 -11.18 4.93
N SER A 629 -2.58 -10.13 5.46
CA SER A 629 -3.14 -9.03 4.66
C SER A 629 -2.09 -8.25 3.86
N GLN A 630 -0.85 -8.15 4.36
CA GLN A 630 0.27 -7.56 3.62
C GLN A 630 0.96 -8.59 2.71
N HIS A 631 1.20 -9.81 3.19
CA HIS A 631 1.80 -10.85 2.35
C HIS A 631 1.00 -11.12 1.06
N PHE A 632 -0.33 -11.13 1.14
CA PHE A 632 -1.21 -11.39 0.00
C PHE A 632 -1.61 -10.15 -0.83
N SER A 633 -1.14 -8.94 -0.49
CA SER A 633 -1.51 -7.71 -1.22
C SER A 633 -0.91 -7.66 -2.63
N VAL A 634 0.35 -8.09 -2.76
CA VAL A 634 1.13 -8.13 -4.02
C VAL A 634 1.66 -9.55 -4.27
N PRO A 635 2.04 -9.91 -5.50
CA PRO A 635 2.65 -11.21 -5.76
C PRO A 635 4.01 -11.23 -5.06
N ARG A 636 4.21 -12.19 -4.15
CA ARG A 636 5.30 -12.16 -3.18
C ARG A 636 5.83 -13.57 -2.89
N ILE A 637 7.13 -13.69 -2.72
CA ILE A 637 7.82 -14.87 -2.18
C ILE A 637 8.47 -14.42 -0.89
N SER A 638 7.93 -14.85 0.25
CA SER A 638 8.44 -14.50 1.57
C SER A 638 9.24 -15.68 2.13
N ALA A 639 10.53 -15.48 2.40
CA ALA A 639 11.33 -16.47 3.11
C ALA A 639 11.18 -16.29 4.62
N ALA A 640 11.38 -15.06 5.08
CA ALA A 640 11.14 -14.63 6.44
C ALA A 640 10.63 -13.19 6.40
N MET A 641 9.35 -13.01 6.05
CA MET A 641 8.75 -11.68 6.08
C MET A 641 8.51 -11.26 7.53
N CYS A 642 9.36 -10.36 7.99
CA CYS A 642 9.32 -9.62 9.25
C CYS A 642 10.05 -8.28 9.06
N ASP A 643 10.05 -7.44 10.08
CA ASP A 643 10.65 -6.11 10.10
C ASP A 643 12.19 -6.24 10.15
N LEU A 644 12.90 -6.17 9.03
CA LEU A 644 14.34 -6.47 8.95
C LEU A 644 15.15 -5.24 8.53
N ASN A 645 16.23 -4.97 9.26
CA ASN A 645 17.10 -3.81 9.02
C ASN A 645 18.49 -4.20 8.50
N PRO A 646 18.67 -4.33 7.16
CA PRO A 646 19.98 -4.57 6.55
C PRO A 646 20.95 -3.37 6.60
N GLU A 647 20.50 -2.16 6.96
CA GLU A 647 21.42 -1.02 7.17
C GLU A 647 22.20 -1.17 8.49
N ALA A 648 21.62 -1.84 9.48
CA ALA A 648 22.22 -2.04 10.79
C ALA A 648 23.30 -3.15 10.79
N ARG A 649 23.01 -4.30 10.17
CA ARG A 649 23.96 -5.41 9.98
C ARG A 649 23.48 -6.36 8.88
N GLY A 650 24.41 -7.19 8.41
CA GLY A 650 24.14 -8.27 7.49
C GLY A 650 24.41 -7.83 6.06
N GLU A 651 24.33 -8.77 5.14
CA GLU A 651 24.61 -8.53 3.74
C GLU A 651 23.55 -9.24 2.89
N ILE A 652 23.08 -8.53 1.87
CA ILE A 652 22.11 -9.06 0.90
C ILE A 652 22.82 -9.23 -0.44
N TYR A 653 22.78 -10.44 -0.98
CA TYR A 653 23.50 -10.81 -2.20
C TYR A 653 22.55 -11.28 -3.30
N VAL A 654 22.86 -10.91 -4.54
CA VAL A 654 22.25 -11.49 -5.74
C VAL A 654 23.30 -12.26 -6.51
N THR A 655 23.22 -13.59 -6.47
CA THR A 655 23.95 -14.46 -7.40
C THR A 655 23.09 -14.75 -8.62
N ARG A 656 23.70 -14.68 -9.80
CA ARG A 656 23.12 -15.12 -11.05
C ARG A 656 23.85 -16.36 -11.57
N LEU A 657 23.11 -17.45 -11.75
CA LEU A 657 23.58 -18.68 -12.37
C LEU A 657 23.05 -18.78 -13.81
N SER A 658 23.37 -19.89 -14.49
CA SER A 658 22.92 -20.15 -15.87
C SER A 658 21.42 -20.41 -16.00
N ASP A 659 20.80 -20.85 -14.92
CA ASP A 659 19.45 -21.43 -14.81
C ASP A 659 18.54 -20.69 -13.82
N ARG A 660 19.10 -19.80 -12.99
CA ARG A 660 18.39 -19.14 -11.89
C ARG A 660 19.04 -17.88 -11.36
N TYR A 661 18.26 -17.11 -10.61
CA TYR A 661 18.74 -16.11 -9.66
C TYR A 661 18.69 -16.67 -8.23
N VAL A 662 19.58 -16.19 -7.37
CA VAL A 662 19.63 -16.54 -5.95
C VAL A 662 19.79 -15.27 -5.15
N VAL A 663 18.80 -14.94 -4.33
CA VAL A 663 18.85 -13.82 -3.38
C VAL A 663 19.19 -14.39 -2.01
N THR A 664 20.30 -13.96 -1.41
CA THR A 664 20.72 -14.39 -0.08
C THR A 664 20.62 -13.22 0.88
N PHE A 665 20.05 -13.46 2.06
CA PHE A 665 20.14 -12.60 3.23
C PHE A 665 21.07 -13.32 4.21
N ASP A 666 22.17 -12.68 4.59
CA ASP A 666 23.16 -13.26 5.50
C ASP A 666 23.26 -12.39 6.77
N HIS A 667 22.93 -12.98 7.92
CA HIS A 667 22.96 -12.37 9.24
C HIS A 667 22.21 -11.02 9.39
N VAL A 668 21.18 -10.77 8.57
CA VAL A 668 20.37 -9.53 8.60
C VAL A 668 19.48 -9.51 9.84
N PRO A 669 19.54 -8.50 10.73
CA PRO A 669 18.80 -8.50 11.98
C PRO A 669 17.33 -8.09 11.79
N GLU A 670 16.45 -8.57 12.68
CA GLU A 670 15.16 -7.90 12.91
C GLU A 670 15.40 -6.48 13.45
N TYR A 671 14.56 -5.54 13.04
CA TYR A 671 14.58 -4.16 13.49
C TYR A 671 14.48 -4.10 15.02
N ASP A 672 15.39 -3.35 15.65
CA ASP A 672 15.35 -3.13 17.09
C ASP A 672 15.23 -1.64 17.39
N TRP A 673 14.07 -1.27 17.95
CA TRP A 673 13.75 0.09 18.39
C TRP A 673 14.75 0.65 19.41
N PHE A 674 15.49 -0.21 20.13
CA PHE A 674 16.52 0.20 21.09
C PHE A 674 17.92 0.35 20.47
N ASP A 675 18.07 0.18 19.15
CA ASP A 675 19.36 0.17 18.42
C ASP A 675 20.32 -0.92 18.94
N SER A 676 19.77 -1.96 19.60
CA SER A 676 20.52 -3.06 20.21
C SER A 676 20.54 -4.31 19.34
N TYR A 677 21.07 -4.17 18.13
CA TYR A 677 21.29 -5.25 17.17
C TYR A 677 22.28 -6.32 17.68
N LEU A 678 21.83 -7.16 18.62
CA LEU A 678 22.58 -8.29 19.16
C LEU A 678 22.78 -9.37 18.06
N PRO A 679 23.91 -10.10 18.04
CA PRO A 679 24.18 -11.16 17.04
C PRO A 679 23.06 -12.20 16.93
N GLU A 680 22.38 -12.47 18.05
CA GLU A 680 21.32 -13.46 18.14
C GLU A 680 20.08 -13.07 17.33
N ASN A 681 19.80 -11.78 17.11
CA ASN A 681 18.60 -11.28 16.40
C ASN A 681 18.67 -11.42 14.85
N SER A 682 19.60 -12.22 14.34
CA SER A 682 19.94 -12.31 12.92
C SER A 682 19.17 -13.39 12.16
N HIS A 683 18.86 -13.09 10.90
CA HIS A 683 18.17 -13.96 9.96
C HIS A 683 19.10 -14.29 8.79
N SER A 684 19.18 -15.57 8.45
CA SER A 684 20.04 -16.09 7.38
C SER A 684 19.25 -17.07 6.51
N PHE A 685 18.98 -16.68 5.25
CA PHE A 685 18.21 -17.47 4.29
C PHE A 685 18.53 -17.16 2.81
N GLN A 686 18.12 -18.04 1.89
CA GLN A 686 18.19 -17.84 0.45
C GLN A 686 16.84 -18.08 -0.24
N ILE A 687 16.59 -17.33 -1.30
CA ILE A 687 15.49 -17.53 -2.25
C ILE A 687 16.09 -17.79 -3.63
N GLU A 688 15.92 -19.00 -4.15
CA GLU A 688 16.33 -19.38 -5.50
C GLU A 688 15.13 -19.30 -6.46
N LEU A 689 15.26 -18.53 -7.54
CA LEU A 689 14.25 -18.33 -8.57
C LEU A 689 14.75 -18.93 -9.90
N PHE A 690 14.29 -20.14 -10.23
CA PHE A 690 14.67 -20.84 -11.45
C PHE A 690 13.87 -20.31 -12.66
N TYR A 691 14.50 -20.25 -13.83
CA TYR A 691 13.83 -19.88 -15.08
C TYR A 691 12.73 -20.88 -15.50
N SER A 692 12.66 -22.06 -14.87
CA SER A 692 11.56 -23.03 -14.99
C SER A 692 10.36 -22.73 -14.07
N GLY A 693 10.41 -21.68 -13.26
CA GLY A 693 9.37 -21.36 -12.26
C GLY A 693 9.45 -22.17 -10.97
N ILE A 694 10.43 -23.07 -10.84
CA ILE A 694 10.75 -23.70 -9.54
C ILE A 694 11.28 -22.62 -8.59
N ILE A 695 10.83 -22.66 -7.34
CA ILE A 695 11.27 -21.75 -6.28
C ILE A 695 11.83 -22.60 -5.13
N ARG A 696 12.99 -22.21 -4.60
CA ARG A 696 13.50 -22.76 -3.34
C ARG A 696 13.67 -21.69 -2.30
N ILE A 697 13.21 -21.97 -1.08
CA ILE A 697 13.48 -21.17 0.10
C ILE A 697 14.37 -22.01 1.02
N ASN A 698 15.60 -21.58 1.21
CA ASN A 698 16.58 -22.24 2.08
C ASN A 698 16.72 -21.41 3.36
N LEU A 699 16.40 -21.98 4.51
CA LEU A 699 16.34 -21.31 5.81
C LEU A 699 17.43 -21.91 6.72
N ARG A 700 18.24 -21.07 7.39
CA ARG A 700 19.19 -21.53 8.40
C ARG A 700 18.85 -21.02 9.78
N GLU A 701 18.97 -19.72 9.99
CA GLU A 701 18.81 -19.06 11.30
C GLU A 701 17.65 -18.07 11.18
N LEU A 702 16.67 -18.15 12.08
CA LEU A 702 15.47 -17.28 12.09
C LEU A 702 15.11 -16.90 13.53
N THR A 703 15.41 -15.67 13.93
CA THR A 703 15.20 -15.21 15.30
C THR A 703 14.14 -14.10 15.37
N THR A 704 12.87 -14.48 15.26
CA THR A 704 11.73 -13.59 15.57
C THR A 704 10.54 -14.41 16.10
N ASP A 705 9.73 -13.78 16.96
CA ASP A 705 8.47 -14.35 17.43
C ASP A 705 7.36 -14.30 16.36
N ARG A 706 7.53 -13.56 15.25
CA ARG A 706 6.49 -13.33 14.23
C ARG A 706 7.05 -13.12 12.81
N LEU A 707 6.98 -14.16 11.97
CA LEU A 707 7.31 -14.08 10.54
C LEU A 707 6.26 -14.75 9.64
N ILE A 708 6.31 -14.44 8.34
CA ILE A 708 5.59 -15.19 7.30
C ILE A 708 6.59 -15.83 6.33
N THR A 709 6.38 -17.11 6.05
CA THR A 709 7.09 -17.86 5.00
C THR A 709 6.06 -18.39 4.02
N GLY A 710 6.26 -18.19 2.71
CA GLY A 710 5.38 -18.73 1.69
C GLY A 710 5.25 -17.93 0.40
N LEU A 711 4.23 -18.29 -0.38
CA LEU A 711 3.94 -17.74 -1.70
C LEU A 711 2.62 -16.93 -1.71
N SER A 712 2.60 -15.85 -2.49
CA SER A 712 1.41 -15.04 -2.73
C SER A 712 1.25 -14.76 -4.22
N ALA A 713 0.02 -14.92 -4.74
CA ALA A 713 -0.36 -14.51 -6.09
C ALA A 713 -0.70 -13.00 -6.21
N GLY A 714 -0.80 -12.26 -5.10
CA GLY A 714 -1.13 -10.83 -5.10
C GLY A 714 -2.58 -10.52 -5.49
N VAL A 715 -3.53 -11.19 -4.84
CA VAL A 715 -4.98 -11.04 -5.09
C VAL A 715 -5.78 -10.64 -3.84
N GLY A 716 -5.09 -10.32 -2.74
CA GLY A 716 -5.67 -10.10 -1.42
C GLY A 716 -5.68 -11.38 -0.57
N ALA A 717 -5.78 -11.23 0.76
CA ALA A 717 -5.76 -12.37 1.69
C ALA A 717 -7.08 -13.16 1.66
N PRO A 718 -7.05 -14.51 1.81
CA PRO A 718 -8.27 -15.31 1.88
C PRO A 718 -9.18 -14.85 3.02
N ARG A 719 -10.50 -14.83 2.79
CA ARG A 719 -11.47 -14.36 3.80
C ARG A 719 -11.37 -15.12 5.12
N ILE A 720 -10.98 -16.39 5.05
CA ILE A 720 -10.55 -17.20 6.19
C ILE A 720 -9.18 -17.77 5.83
N PHE A 721 -8.12 -17.02 6.15
CA PHE A 721 -6.77 -17.55 6.06
C PHE A 721 -6.59 -18.67 7.09
N THR A 722 -6.18 -19.85 6.62
CA THR A 722 -5.73 -20.96 7.47
C THR A 722 -4.25 -21.14 7.17
N SER A 723 -3.40 -20.93 8.16
CA SER A 723 -1.97 -21.21 8.04
C SER A 723 -1.76 -22.67 7.66
N VAL A 724 -0.86 -22.91 6.70
CA VAL A 724 -0.28 -24.25 6.54
C VAL A 724 0.64 -24.53 7.72
N ASN A 725 1.01 -25.79 7.90
CA ASN A 725 2.27 -26.16 8.56
C ASN A 725 3.21 -26.67 7.47
N THR A 726 4.34 -25.99 7.30
CA THR A 726 5.35 -26.24 6.27
C THR A 726 6.17 -27.48 6.57
N ASP A 727 6.44 -27.77 7.85
CA ASP A 727 7.15 -28.98 8.32
C ASP A 727 6.39 -30.27 7.97
N SER A 728 5.07 -30.15 7.76
CA SER A 728 4.17 -31.24 7.40
C SER A 728 4.09 -31.52 5.89
N TYR A 729 4.78 -30.75 5.06
CA TYR A 729 4.94 -31.06 3.63
C TYR A 729 5.68 -32.39 3.45
N ARG A 730 5.44 -33.04 2.30
CA ARG A 730 6.10 -34.31 2.01
C ARG A 730 7.58 -34.09 1.72
N HIS A 731 8.41 -35.12 1.88
CA HIS A 731 9.79 -35.07 1.39
C HIS A 731 9.82 -35.01 -0.14
N CYS A 732 10.83 -34.36 -0.72
CA CYS A 732 10.85 -34.07 -2.17
C CYS A 732 10.91 -35.34 -3.03
N GLU A 733 11.35 -36.46 -2.44
CA GLU A 733 11.29 -37.82 -3.02
C GLU A 733 9.87 -38.35 -3.32
N SER A 734 8.81 -37.61 -2.95
CA SER A 734 7.42 -38.04 -3.08
C SER A 734 6.51 -37.01 -3.77
N LEU A 735 7.13 -36.08 -4.50
CA LEU A 735 6.46 -35.25 -5.49
C LEU A 735 6.04 -36.10 -6.70
N SER A 736 4.97 -35.68 -7.37
CA SER A 736 4.44 -36.34 -8.56
C SER A 736 4.18 -35.28 -9.62
N TYR A 737 4.65 -35.50 -10.85
CA TYR A 737 4.60 -34.49 -11.90
C TYR A 737 3.51 -34.83 -12.93
N ASP A 738 3.09 -33.83 -13.71
CA ASP A 738 2.14 -34.04 -14.80
C ASP A 738 2.87 -34.60 -16.03
N GLY A 739 2.20 -35.51 -16.76
CA GLY A 739 2.71 -36.11 -18.01
C GLY A 739 2.86 -37.63 -17.92
N SER A 740 3.87 -38.16 -18.61
CA SER A 740 4.25 -39.58 -18.56
C SER A 740 5.72 -39.69 -18.19
N CYS A 741 6.07 -40.65 -17.34
CA CYS A 741 7.45 -40.95 -16.99
C CYS A 741 8.30 -41.28 -18.23
N HIS A 742 9.59 -40.96 -18.17
CA HIS A 742 10.57 -41.34 -19.18
C HIS A 742 10.67 -42.87 -19.20
N SER A 743 10.69 -43.53 -20.37
CA SER A 743 10.66 -45.01 -20.52
C SER A 743 11.83 -45.82 -19.93
N ALA A 744 12.67 -45.19 -19.12
CA ALA A 744 13.73 -45.81 -18.34
C ALA A 744 13.39 -45.85 -16.84
N ASP A 745 12.49 -44.98 -16.38
CA ASP A 745 11.82 -45.03 -15.08
C ASP A 745 10.73 -46.13 -15.19
N ILE A 746 10.89 -47.21 -14.42
CA ILE A 746 10.14 -48.46 -14.52
C ILE A 746 9.12 -48.58 -13.38
N ASP A 747 9.39 -47.99 -12.22
CA ASP A 747 8.43 -47.92 -11.11
C ASP A 747 7.60 -46.62 -11.07
N GLU A 748 7.82 -45.73 -12.05
CA GLU A 748 7.09 -44.47 -12.28
C GLU A 748 7.21 -43.48 -11.11
N ASP A 749 8.39 -43.45 -10.46
CA ASP A 749 8.69 -42.63 -9.28
C ASP A 749 9.21 -41.20 -9.60
N TRP A 750 9.34 -40.87 -10.88
CA TRP A 750 9.89 -39.61 -11.41
C TRP A 750 11.38 -39.39 -11.10
N ARG A 751 12.12 -40.48 -10.90
CA ARG A 751 13.57 -40.51 -10.80
C ARG A 751 14.12 -41.56 -11.76
N ILE A 752 15.45 -41.62 -11.84
CA ILE A 752 16.14 -42.71 -12.53
C ILE A 752 17.08 -43.33 -11.50
N SER A 753 16.76 -44.55 -11.08
CA SER A 753 17.60 -45.32 -10.17
C SER A 753 18.85 -45.86 -10.88
N LEU A 754 19.81 -46.35 -10.09
CA LEU A 754 21.02 -46.98 -10.66
C LEU A 754 20.67 -48.25 -11.46
N SER A 755 19.62 -48.97 -11.06
CA SER A 755 19.08 -50.13 -11.78
C SER A 755 18.68 -49.78 -13.21
N GLU A 756 17.97 -48.67 -13.35
CA GLU A 756 17.36 -48.19 -14.59
C GLU A 756 18.39 -47.56 -15.52
N LEU A 757 19.29 -46.73 -14.97
CA LEU A 757 20.44 -46.26 -15.73
C LEU A 757 21.28 -47.44 -16.25
N LEU A 758 21.52 -48.47 -15.42
CA LEU A 758 22.23 -49.68 -15.86
C LEU A 758 21.46 -50.46 -16.93
N ARG A 759 20.12 -50.46 -16.91
CA ARG A 759 19.28 -51.08 -17.95
C ARG A 759 19.50 -50.38 -19.30
N VAL A 760 19.49 -49.05 -19.34
CA VAL A 760 19.73 -48.30 -20.58
C VAL A 760 21.19 -48.39 -21.06
N ILE A 761 22.17 -48.46 -20.16
CA ILE A 761 23.57 -48.74 -20.50
C ILE A 761 23.73 -50.11 -21.21
N GLN A 762 22.92 -51.12 -20.88
CA GLN A 762 22.93 -52.40 -21.61
C GLN A 762 22.44 -52.24 -23.06
N LEU A 763 21.39 -51.45 -23.28
CA LEU A 763 20.88 -51.13 -24.62
C LEU A 763 21.96 -50.40 -25.44
N PHE A 764 22.57 -49.36 -24.87
CA PHE A 764 23.68 -48.61 -25.46
C PHE A 764 24.86 -49.52 -25.87
N HIS A 765 25.35 -50.37 -24.96
CA HIS A 765 26.46 -51.28 -25.24
C HIS A 765 26.17 -52.30 -26.35
N SER A 766 24.90 -52.63 -26.60
CA SER A 766 24.51 -53.56 -27.67
C SER A 766 24.47 -52.94 -29.07
N ARG A 767 24.66 -51.61 -29.19
CA ARG A 767 24.70 -50.79 -30.42
C ARG A 767 23.40 -50.66 -31.21
N THR A 768 22.41 -51.49 -30.95
CA THR A 768 21.06 -51.47 -31.54
C THR A 768 20.12 -52.12 -30.53
N TYR A 769 18.88 -51.65 -30.38
CA TYR A 769 17.89 -52.32 -29.53
C TYR A 769 16.59 -52.65 -30.29
N SER A 770 15.70 -53.37 -29.62
CA SER A 770 14.40 -53.79 -30.16
C SER A 770 13.35 -53.97 -29.06
N CYS A 771 12.08 -54.01 -29.44
CA CYS A 771 10.93 -54.24 -28.56
C CYS A 771 10.89 -55.68 -28.04
N ASN A 772 10.64 -55.85 -26.74
CA ASN A 772 10.30 -57.11 -26.11
C ASN A 772 9.44 -56.88 -24.85
N ALA A 773 8.12 -57.01 -24.98
CA ALA A 773 7.16 -56.85 -23.88
C ALA A 773 7.25 -57.92 -22.76
N ALA A 774 8.27 -58.78 -22.78
CA ALA A 774 8.57 -59.72 -21.69
C ALA A 774 9.74 -59.27 -20.78
N THR A 775 10.35 -58.11 -21.03
CA THR A 775 11.33 -57.48 -20.14
C THR A 775 10.68 -56.40 -19.26
N GLU A 776 11.37 -56.02 -18.18
CA GLU A 776 10.92 -54.97 -17.24
C GLU A 776 10.63 -53.61 -17.89
N ASP A 777 11.41 -53.23 -18.92
CA ASP A 777 11.31 -51.96 -19.64
C ASP A 777 10.58 -52.06 -20.99
N GLY A 778 10.17 -53.26 -21.41
CA GLY A 778 9.60 -53.50 -22.74
C GLY A 778 10.62 -53.50 -23.90
N TYR A 779 11.92 -53.37 -23.64
CA TYR A 779 13.00 -53.37 -24.64
C TYR A 779 14.01 -54.50 -24.41
N GLN A 780 14.75 -54.87 -25.45
CA GLN A 780 15.85 -55.84 -25.36
C GLN A 780 17.11 -55.36 -26.11
N PRO A 781 18.32 -55.73 -25.66
CA PRO A 781 19.56 -55.44 -26.37
C PRO A 781 19.67 -56.24 -27.67
N GLY A 782 20.15 -55.61 -28.74
CA GLY A 782 20.33 -56.22 -30.06
C GLY A 782 19.14 -56.03 -31.03
N PRO A 783 19.31 -56.44 -32.30
CA PRO A 783 18.28 -56.30 -33.34
C PRO A 783 17.11 -57.27 -33.13
N GLY A 784 15.90 -56.84 -33.49
CA GLY A 784 14.67 -57.60 -33.26
C GLY A 784 13.44 -56.86 -33.79
N ASN A 785 12.29 -57.03 -33.14
CA ASN A 785 11.07 -56.32 -33.54
C ASN A 785 11.13 -54.83 -33.18
N GLN A 786 10.51 -53.96 -33.98
CA GLN A 786 10.52 -52.50 -33.81
C GLN A 786 9.10 -51.89 -33.93
N ASP A 787 8.07 -52.69 -33.63
CA ASP A 787 6.64 -52.31 -33.70
C ASP A 787 6.13 -51.54 -32.46
N CYS A 788 7.01 -51.12 -31.55
CA CYS A 788 6.68 -50.30 -30.37
C CYS A 788 7.22 -48.87 -30.54
N PHE A 789 6.89 -47.97 -29.61
CA PHE A 789 7.54 -46.66 -29.58
C PHE A 789 9.05 -46.82 -29.31
N PRO A 790 9.93 -45.99 -29.90
CA PRO A 790 11.32 -45.90 -29.51
C PRO A 790 11.46 -45.55 -28.02
N HIS A 791 12.53 -46.01 -27.39
CA HIS A 791 12.86 -45.68 -26.00
C HIS A 791 13.11 -44.17 -25.88
N ASN A 792 12.65 -43.50 -24.82
CA ASN A 792 12.73 -42.02 -24.71
C ASN A 792 14.16 -41.47 -24.81
N SER A 793 15.17 -42.21 -24.34
CA SER A 793 16.57 -41.79 -24.55
C SER A 793 17.05 -41.84 -26.00
N ASP A 794 16.35 -42.49 -26.94
CA ASP A 794 16.61 -42.45 -28.40
C ASP A 794 15.87 -41.26 -29.02
N TYR A 795 16.03 -40.06 -28.44
CA TYR A 795 15.31 -38.86 -28.85
C TYR A 795 15.89 -38.25 -30.14
N ASN A 796 17.17 -38.47 -30.41
CA ASN A 796 17.88 -37.84 -31.52
C ASN A 796 17.90 -38.77 -32.73
N THR A 797 16.92 -38.58 -33.61
CA THR A 797 16.64 -39.35 -34.84
C THR A 797 15.88 -40.67 -34.69
N GLN A 798 15.65 -41.18 -33.48
CA GLN A 798 14.82 -42.37 -33.21
C GLN A 798 15.25 -43.58 -34.06
N ASP A 799 16.56 -43.83 -34.13
CA ASP A 799 17.19 -44.72 -35.13
C ASP A 799 17.45 -46.15 -34.61
N TRP A 800 16.87 -46.45 -33.44
CA TRP A 800 16.97 -47.68 -32.66
C TRP A 800 18.39 -47.97 -32.15
N LYS A 801 19.16 -46.92 -31.91
CA LYS A 801 20.50 -46.96 -31.31
C LYS A 801 20.66 -45.77 -30.39
N LEU A 802 21.11 -46.04 -29.17
CA LEU A 802 21.50 -44.97 -28.26
C LEU A 802 22.90 -44.47 -28.63
N SER A 803 23.02 -43.17 -28.88
CA SER A 803 24.28 -42.46 -29.01
C SER A 803 24.89 -42.16 -27.62
N LEU A 804 26.14 -41.69 -27.61
CA LEU A 804 26.79 -41.29 -26.35
C LEU A 804 26.15 -40.02 -25.77
N SER A 805 25.71 -39.08 -26.61
CA SER A 805 24.96 -37.88 -26.20
C SER A 805 23.67 -38.25 -25.47
N GLU A 806 22.92 -39.18 -26.03
CA GLU A 806 21.65 -39.67 -25.48
C GLU A 806 21.82 -40.39 -24.15
N LEU A 807 22.85 -41.23 -24.03
CA LEU A 807 23.17 -41.85 -22.74
C LEU A 807 23.64 -40.80 -21.71
N LEU A 808 24.44 -39.82 -22.11
CA LEU A 808 24.86 -38.73 -21.22
C LEU A 808 23.68 -37.88 -20.75
N ARG A 809 22.66 -37.70 -21.60
CA ARG A 809 21.42 -37.01 -21.23
C ARG A 809 20.66 -37.75 -20.13
N LEU A 810 20.46 -39.07 -20.27
CA LEU A 810 19.87 -39.87 -19.18
C LEU A 810 20.72 -39.85 -17.90
N ILE A 811 22.06 -39.80 -18.02
CA ILE A 811 22.96 -39.66 -16.86
C ILE A 811 22.76 -38.31 -16.16
N GLN A 812 22.39 -37.23 -16.86
CA GLN A 812 22.02 -35.97 -16.20
C GLN A 812 20.76 -36.13 -15.35
N ILE A 813 19.72 -36.79 -15.90
CA ILE A 813 18.47 -37.10 -15.20
C ILE A 813 18.73 -37.98 -13.96
N TYR A 814 19.56 -39.01 -14.08
CA TYR A 814 19.97 -39.87 -12.96
C TYR A 814 20.70 -39.12 -11.81
N ASN A 815 21.40 -38.02 -12.11
CA ASN A 815 22.11 -37.23 -11.09
C ASN A 815 21.24 -36.09 -10.51
N ALA A 816 19.98 -35.95 -10.94
CA ALA A 816 19.04 -34.95 -10.46
C ALA A 816 18.24 -35.44 -9.23
N THR A 817 17.54 -34.54 -8.55
CA THR A 817 16.64 -34.92 -7.42
C THR A 817 15.31 -35.52 -7.90
N GLY A 818 15.03 -35.42 -9.20
CA GLY A 818 13.90 -35.97 -9.93
C GLY A 818 13.86 -35.39 -11.36
N TYR A 819 12.80 -35.66 -12.10
CA TYR A 819 12.54 -35.04 -13.40
C TYR A 819 11.04 -34.86 -13.65
N TYR A 820 10.68 -34.08 -14.67
CA TYR A 820 9.31 -33.87 -15.10
C TYR A 820 9.21 -33.78 -16.63
N ALA A 821 8.02 -34.00 -17.19
CA ALA A 821 7.79 -33.84 -18.61
C ALA A 821 7.89 -32.34 -19.00
N SER A 822 8.69 -32.03 -20.01
CA SER A 822 8.92 -30.66 -20.49
C SER A 822 9.09 -30.66 -22.01
N PRO A 823 8.00 -30.44 -22.78
CA PRO A 823 8.00 -30.57 -24.24
C PRO A 823 8.98 -29.66 -25.00
N ASP A 824 9.45 -28.58 -24.36
CA ASP A 824 10.36 -27.60 -24.96
C ASP A 824 11.85 -28.00 -24.86
N THR A 825 12.15 -29.13 -24.22
CA THR A 825 13.51 -29.69 -24.08
C THR A 825 13.86 -30.66 -25.22
N GLU A 826 15.15 -30.98 -25.39
CA GLU A 826 15.62 -31.83 -26.50
C GLU A 826 15.07 -33.26 -26.48
N ASP A 827 14.80 -33.81 -25.28
CA ASP A 827 14.31 -35.16 -25.04
C ASP A 827 12.87 -35.21 -24.49
N GLY A 828 12.24 -34.05 -24.27
CA GLY A 828 10.90 -33.93 -23.71
C GLY A 828 10.84 -34.00 -22.18
N PHE A 829 11.98 -33.94 -21.48
CA PHE A 829 12.07 -33.99 -20.01
C PHE A 829 12.97 -32.88 -19.46
N ALA A 830 12.61 -32.32 -18.32
CA ALA A 830 13.45 -31.39 -17.57
C ALA A 830 13.81 -31.97 -16.20
N ILE A 831 15.02 -31.68 -15.71
CA ILE A 831 15.46 -32.13 -14.40
C ILE A 831 14.87 -31.25 -13.29
N VAL A 832 14.58 -31.87 -12.15
CA VAL A 832 14.37 -31.18 -10.88
C VAL A 832 15.77 -30.98 -10.28
N PRO A 833 16.21 -29.72 -10.11
CA PRO A 833 17.61 -29.38 -9.84
C PRO A 833 18.04 -29.60 -8.37
#